data_AF-A0A2G9LK46-F1
#
_entry.id   AF-A0A2G9LK46-F1
#
_cell.length_a   1.000
_cell.length_b   1.000
_cell.length_c   1.000
_cell.angle_alpha   90.00
_cell.angle_beta   90.00
_cell.angle_gamma   90.00
#
_symmetry.space_group_name_H-M   'P 1'
#
loop_
_entity.id
_entity.type
_entity.pdbx_description
1 polymer ?
#
loop_
_entity_poly.entity_id
_entity_poly.type
_entity_poly.pdbx_seq_one_letter_code
_entity_poly.pdbx_strand_id
1 'polypeptide(L)'
;MPINPFKENSIIELEKKVIAKLQAKEYKDLKDIENLCTEGILIAEGADEKADVDFFKGVSNHCASDKKDKYLFCWDDVPENNTDFIKFLKDELKIDWVEKYLFCWDDVPENNVDFIKFLKDELKIEHINYSQLFGDSKNTQDTTIKKSENKKTITVAYENNLLLFNKEKNKISSNISGKIYEYILRGERGRLKIYKNAAISKDKNNRSINITDNNNLLVFKLNKSKKKVTLKTTDHKTYEYLLKEEEGKINIYKEKKDAIEFLKEAIKKEENFLFAHYVLGFIYNELNNYSDAKEEFIKCIEIDKNFADAYFDMGVALKNIGNLTEATNYFKKSLEFYEKTNYSRAIDANWWLKNIEGLKSGEMERSAEENVIDVIVEDLRDRKEKLFKYINEKENKFKNFVSAKKTITKDKNFVVVLRRWNSYTPALSSDIERRKGGGYFLSWEGHGIVIDPGFNFIENFFANGFNISDIDAIFLSHSHLDHTSDFESLMTLIFESNDNLPLEEKKQIELFLNFSSLNKFANLMSLDKSAVRKIYIIQPGITADLRDKYGFILSPTKAKHRELWGDEYSVGLIFDLIETNDKKKKFKLGMTIDTGYTNEIGAQFKECDILIAHIGSIKEKEFDLNLNLNERLYKNHLGLIGTTKIIKDSSPKLAVISEFGEELGSLRVDISKAIEGVVKDRRCKRCIPGDIGMKISLPDIKIRCDMCSNEKGEDVFVDMSEINAIYFPEEVPGDPGKLTYLCKKHF
;
A
#
# COMPACT_ATOMS: atom_id res chain seq x y z
N MET A 1 -20.09 6.02 -21.71
CA MET A 1 -20.44 7.41 -22.12
C MET A 1 -21.94 7.47 -22.44
N PRO A 2 -22.62 8.62 -22.31
CA PRO A 2 -22.58 9.73 -21.34
C PRO A 2 -24.00 9.92 -20.71
N ILE A 3 -24.24 10.71 -19.65
CA ILE A 3 -24.45 12.17 -19.66
C ILE A 3 -24.23 12.70 -18.23
N ASN A 4 -23.41 13.73 -18.15
CA ASN A 4 -23.31 14.68 -17.04
C ASN A 4 -24.41 15.75 -17.24
N PRO A 5 -25.20 16.05 -16.20
CA PRO A 5 -25.55 17.42 -15.94
C PRO A 5 -25.44 17.70 -14.43
N PHE A 6 -24.36 18.38 -14.01
CA PHE A 6 -24.36 19.62 -13.22
C PHE A 6 -22.91 19.95 -12.88
N LYS A 7 -22.37 20.93 -13.61
CA LYS A 7 -21.19 21.72 -13.23
C LYS A 7 -21.61 22.61 -12.06
N GLU A 8 -21.16 22.31 -10.86
CA GLU A 8 -21.05 23.27 -9.73
C GLU A 8 -20.21 22.74 -8.53
N ASN A 9 -19.62 21.53 -8.62
CA ASN A 9 -18.98 20.87 -7.47
C ASN A 9 -17.44 20.99 -7.37
N SER A 10 -16.75 21.64 -8.31
CA SER A 10 -15.27 21.69 -8.28
C SER A 10 -14.73 22.56 -7.14
N ILE A 11 -15.42 23.67 -6.84
CA ILE A 11 -15.05 24.59 -5.74
C ILE A 11 -15.24 23.89 -4.38
N ILE A 12 -16.40 23.25 -4.18
CA ILE A 12 -16.77 22.56 -2.94
C ILE A 12 -15.84 21.36 -2.65
N GLU A 13 -15.42 20.63 -3.68
CA GLU A 13 -14.51 19.48 -3.52
C GLU A 13 -13.06 19.91 -3.26
N LEU A 14 -12.64 21.07 -3.78
CA LEU A 14 -11.36 21.70 -3.44
C LEU A 14 -11.39 22.28 -2.02
N GLU A 15 -12.45 22.99 -1.64
CA GLU A 15 -12.69 23.52 -0.30
C GLU A 15 -12.61 22.39 0.75
N LYS A 16 -13.30 21.26 0.51
CA LYS A 16 -13.24 20.09 1.39
C LYS A 16 -11.85 19.49 1.52
N LYS A 17 -11.03 19.50 0.46
CA LYS A 17 -9.64 19.01 0.49
C LYS A 17 -8.69 19.95 1.22
N VAL A 18 -8.89 21.26 1.11
CA VAL A 18 -8.11 22.28 1.84
C VAL A 18 -8.48 22.27 3.32
N ILE A 19 -9.78 22.20 3.62
CA ILE A 19 -10.33 22.06 4.98
C ILE A 19 -9.80 20.79 5.67
N ALA A 20 -9.84 19.63 5.00
CA ALA A 20 -9.33 18.38 5.56
C ALA A 20 -7.82 18.42 5.88
N LYS A 21 -7.04 19.29 5.21
CA LYS A 21 -5.60 19.45 5.46
C LYS A 21 -5.28 20.51 6.50
N LEU A 22 -6.06 21.59 6.59
CA LEU A 22 -5.98 22.57 7.69
C LEU A 22 -6.39 21.94 9.04
N GLN A 23 -7.32 20.99 9.03
CA GLN A 23 -7.84 20.31 10.22
C GLN A 23 -6.90 19.21 10.78
N ALA A 24 -5.88 18.78 10.02
CA ALA A 24 -4.94 17.73 10.44
C ALA A 24 -3.86 18.18 11.47
N LYS A 25 -3.97 19.43 11.98
CA LYS A 25 -3.16 20.11 13.03
C LYS A 25 -1.72 20.49 12.70
N GLU A 26 -1.39 21.79 12.77
CA GLU A 26 -0.37 22.33 13.70
C GLU A 26 -0.28 23.88 13.77
N TYR A 27 -1.36 24.65 13.59
CA TYR A 27 -1.20 26.10 13.38
C TYR A 27 -1.93 26.95 14.45
N LYS A 28 -1.15 27.60 15.31
CA LYS A 28 -1.60 28.34 16.50
C LYS A 28 -1.38 29.86 16.41
N ASP A 29 -0.64 30.36 15.41
CA ASP A 29 -0.38 31.80 15.23
C ASP A 29 -0.13 32.23 13.76
N LEU A 30 0.09 33.54 13.54
CA LEU A 30 0.39 34.16 12.23
C LEU A 30 1.60 33.54 11.48
N LYS A 31 2.54 32.95 12.22
CA LYS A 31 3.80 32.38 11.69
C LYS A 31 3.58 31.02 11.02
N ASP A 32 2.48 30.38 11.37
CA ASP A 32 2.06 29.12 10.82
C ASP A 32 1.35 29.26 9.47
N ILE A 33 0.61 30.37 9.31
CA ILE A 33 0.09 30.82 8.01
C ILE A 33 1.26 31.18 7.07
N GLU A 34 2.34 31.77 7.58
CA GLU A 34 3.59 31.97 6.83
C GLU A 34 4.20 30.63 6.37
N ASN A 35 4.22 29.59 7.20
CA ASN A 35 4.80 28.28 6.85
C ASN A 35 4.00 27.51 5.78
N LEU A 36 2.67 27.47 5.88
CA LEU A 36 1.76 26.94 4.84
C LEU A 36 2.00 27.58 3.48
N CYS A 37 2.38 28.85 3.55
CA CYS A 37 2.69 29.69 2.43
C CYS A 37 4.08 29.42 1.86
N THR A 38 5.14 29.35 2.68
CA THR A 38 6.53 29.13 2.23
C THR A 38 6.80 27.72 1.71
N GLU A 39 6.07 26.70 2.15
CA GLU A 39 6.32 25.29 1.77
C GLU A 39 5.91 24.92 0.34
N GLY A 40 5.26 25.81 -0.40
CA GLY A 40 5.04 25.59 -1.84
C GLY A 40 4.34 24.27 -2.16
N ILE A 41 3.22 23.97 -1.49
CA ILE A 41 2.40 22.79 -1.78
C ILE A 41 1.62 23.01 -3.09
N LEU A 42 2.37 22.94 -4.17
CA LEU A 42 1.93 22.69 -5.54
C LEU A 42 2.86 21.66 -6.16
N ILE A 43 2.93 20.51 -5.49
CA ILE A 43 3.10 19.23 -6.15
C ILE A 43 2.06 18.30 -5.52
N ALA A 44 0.78 18.60 -5.75
CA ALA A 44 -0.29 17.66 -5.51
C ALA A 44 -1.06 17.56 -6.82
N GLU A 45 -0.95 16.40 -7.46
CA GLU A 45 -1.62 16.05 -8.71
C GLU A 45 -3.13 16.37 -8.61
N GLY A 46 -3.63 17.22 -9.51
CA GLY A 46 -5.07 17.35 -9.77
C GLY A 46 -5.79 18.63 -9.34
N ALA A 47 -5.10 19.75 -9.05
CA ALA A 47 -5.76 21.06 -8.97
C ALA A 47 -5.82 21.70 -10.37
N ASP A 48 -6.99 21.60 -11.03
CA ASP A 48 -7.17 22.01 -12.43
C ASP A 48 -7.52 23.50 -12.65
N GLU A 49 -7.50 24.35 -11.61
CA GLU A 49 -7.70 25.79 -11.76
C GLU A 49 -6.48 26.60 -11.34
N LYS A 50 -5.88 27.26 -12.34
CA LYS A 50 -4.69 28.10 -12.24
C LYS A 50 -4.87 29.31 -11.30
N ALA A 51 -6.12 29.70 -11.01
CA ALA A 51 -6.48 30.87 -10.20
C ALA A 51 -6.25 30.66 -8.70
N ASP A 52 -6.57 29.47 -8.16
CA ASP A 52 -6.49 29.18 -6.72
C ASP A 52 -5.03 29.03 -6.26
N VAL A 53 -4.23 28.40 -7.11
CA VAL A 53 -2.77 28.31 -7.00
C VAL A 53 -2.12 29.69 -6.86
N ASP A 54 -2.57 30.66 -7.65
CA ASP A 54 -2.03 32.01 -7.67
C ASP A 54 -2.51 32.83 -6.46
N PHE A 55 -3.72 32.56 -5.94
CA PHE A 55 -4.23 33.17 -4.71
C PHE A 55 -3.39 32.75 -3.49
N PHE A 56 -3.16 31.46 -3.27
CA PHE A 56 -2.38 30.97 -2.12
C PHE A 56 -0.89 31.32 -2.23
N LYS A 57 -0.31 31.30 -3.45
CA LYS A 57 1.06 31.83 -3.70
C LYS A 57 1.14 33.34 -3.47
N GLY A 58 0.06 34.07 -3.76
CA GLY A 58 -0.07 35.50 -3.51
C GLY A 58 0.02 35.82 -2.02
N VAL A 59 -0.87 35.23 -1.20
CA VAL A 59 -0.85 35.37 0.27
C VAL A 59 0.53 34.98 0.84
N SER A 60 1.13 33.93 0.31
CA SER A 60 2.42 33.41 0.76
C SER A 60 3.61 34.35 0.61
N ASN A 61 3.77 34.93 -0.58
CA ASN A 61 4.89 35.83 -0.84
C ASN A 61 4.80 37.14 -0.02
N HIS A 62 3.65 37.40 0.61
CA HIS A 62 3.29 38.66 1.26
C HIS A 62 3.36 38.56 2.79
N CYS A 63 3.09 37.39 3.37
CA CYS A 63 3.14 37.20 4.84
C CYS A 63 4.56 37.16 5.42
N ALA A 64 5.62 36.95 4.63
CA ALA A 64 7.00 36.83 5.11
C ALA A 64 7.49 38.08 5.89
N SER A 65 7.52 37.94 7.22
CA SER A 65 7.62 38.87 8.35
C SER A 65 8.86 39.77 8.44
N ASP A 66 9.72 39.79 7.43
CA ASP A 66 10.81 40.76 7.35
C ASP A 66 10.41 41.96 6.50
N LYS A 67 10.23 43.11 7.18
CA LYS A 67 9.88 44.45 6.67
C LYS A 67 10.85 45.06 5.63
N LYS A 68 11.63 44.27 4.88
CA LYS A 68 12.60 44.76 3.90
C LYS A 68 12.36 44.16 2.52
N ASP A 69 12.33 45.03 1.51
CA ASP A 69 12.29 44.65 0.11
C ASP A 69 13.44 43.69 -0.22
N LYS A 70 13.17 42.67 -1.03
CA LYS A 70 14.21 41.70 -1.44
C LYS A 70 15.08 42.31 -2.54
N TYR A 71 16.36 42.51 -2.26
CA TYR A 71 17.36 42.93 -3.25
C TYR A 71 17.47 41.88 -4.36
N LEU A 72 17.50 42.32 -5.62
CA LEU A 72 17.60 41.45 -6.79
C LEU A 72 18.97 41.58 -7.46
N PHE A 73 19.31 42.77 -7.95
CA PHE A 73 20.59 43.03 -8.61
C PHE A 73 20.88 44.53 -8.70
N CYS A 74 22.16 44.88 -8.87
CA CYS A 74 22.60 46.24 -9.21
C CYS A 74 22.48 46.46 -10.72
N TRP A 75 21.68 47.43 -11.14
CA TRP A 75 21.47 47.81 -12.54
C TRP A 75 22.77 48.23 -13.20
N ASP A 76 23.59 49.03 -12.52
CA ASP A 76 24.81 49.62 -13.10
C ASP A 76 25.89 48.57 -13.41
N ASP A 77 25.92 47.47 -12.65
CA ASP A 77 26.90 46.38 -12.80
C ASP A 77 26.55 45.37 -13.92
N VAL A 78 25.44 45.57 -14.66
CA VAL A 78 25.12 44.80 -15.88
C VAL A 78 25.79 45.46 -17.11
N PRO A 79 26.45 44.75 -18.05
CA PRO A 79 26.51 43.31 -18.25
C PRO A 79 27.72 42.57 -17.63
N GLU A 80 28.73 43.26 -17.11
CA GLU A 80 29.99 42.63 -16.67
C GLU A 80 30.07 42.46 -15.13
N ASN A 81 30.24 41.20 -14.70
CA ASN A 81 30.24 40.67 -13.32
C ASN A 81 28.89 40.45 -12.61
N ASN A 82 27.74 40.59 -13.28
CA ASN A 82 26.45 40.43 -12.59
C ASN A 82 25.94 38.97 -12.54
N THR A 83 26.55 38.15 -11.67
CA THR A 83 26.06 36.80 -11.35
C THR A 83 24.64 36.85 -10.76
N ASP A 84 24.33 37.89 -9.98
CA ASP A 84 23.03 38.07 -9.34
C ASP A 84 21.92 38.33 -10.37
N PHE A 85 22.21 39.01 -11.47
CA PHE A 85 21.27 39.29 -12.55
C PHE A 85 20.94 38.01 -13.34
N ILE A 86 21.95 37.19 -13.65
CA ILE A 86 21.72 35.87 -14.25
C ILE A 86 20.93 34.98 -13.30
N LYS A 87 21.29 34.96 -12.02
CA LYS A 87 20.59 34.20 -10.99
C LYS A 87 19.13 34.66 -10.86
N PHE A 88 18.88 35.95 -10.86
CA PHE A 88 17.53 36.52 -10.87
C PHE A 88 16.72 36.06 -12.09
N LEU A 89 17.29 36.12 -13.30
CA LEU A 89 16.62 35.67 -14.52
C LEU A 89 16.25 34.17 -14.47
N LYS A 90 17.13 33.32 -13.92
CA LYS A 90 16.90 31.86 -13.83
C LYS A 90 16.01 31.48 -12.65
N ASP A 91 16.34 31.95 -11.46
CA ASP A 91 15.74 31.43 -10.22
C ASP A 91 14.39 32.11 -9.93
N GLU A 92 14.29 33.43 -10.14
CA GLU A 92 13.06 34.20 -9.88
C GLU A 92 12.15 34.25 -11.09
N LEU A 93 12.70 34.47 -12.30
CA LEU A 93 11.88 34.60 -13.52
C LEU A 93 11.75 33.30 -14.33
N LYS A 94 12.43 32.21 -13.93
CA LYS A 94 12.38 30.90 -14.59
C LYS A 94 12.70 30.97 -16.09
N ILE A 95 13.61 31.87 -16.48
CA ILE A 95 14.01 32.07 -17.87
C ILE A 95 15.26 31.22 -18.14
N ASP A 96 15.05 29.92 -18.36
CA ASP A 96 16.16 28.95 -18.44
C ASP A 96 17.10 29.17 -19.64
N TRP A 97 16.63 29.82 -20.72
CA TRP A 97 17.43 30.04 -21.92
C TRP A 97 18.53 31.11 -21.76
N VAL A 98 18.52 31.89 -20.66
CA VAL A 98 19.56 32.93 -20.43
C VAL A 98 20.94 32.32 -20.16
N GLU A 99 21.00 31.03 -19.82
CA GLU A 99 22.24 30.28 -19.60
C GLU A 99 22.05 28.82 -20.06
N LYS A 100 22.73 28.45 -21.15
CA LYS A 100 22.63 27.12 -21.76
C LYS A 100 23.81 26.24 -21.36
N TYR A 101 23.54 25.05 -20.83
CA TYR A 101 24.55 24.01 -20.63
C TYR A 101 25.07 23.52 -21.99
N LEU A 102 26.40 23.42 -22.12
CA LEU A 102 27.05 22.95 -23.32
C LEU A 102 27.59 21.52 -23.16
N PHE A 103 28.57 21.32 -22.28
CA PHE A 103 29.18 20.01 -22.02
C PHE A 103 30.01 20.01 -20.73
N CYS A 104 30.38 18.83 -20.24
CA CYS A 104 31.30 18.66 -19.11
C CYS A 104 32.75 18.71 -19.60
N TRP A 105 33.55 19.67 -19.13
CA TRP A 105 34.96 19.83 -19.50
C TRP A 105 35.76 18.59 -19.17
N ASP A 106 35.51 17.99 -18.00
CA ASP A 106 36.32 16.89 -17.47
C ASP A 106 36.16 15.59 -18.26
N ASP A 107 35.01 15.40 -18.92
CA ASP A 107 34.69 14.21 -19.71
C ASP A 107 35.24 14.29 -21.15
N VAL A 108 35.69 15.44 -21.64
CA VAL A 108 36.42 15.50 -22.94
C VAL A 108 37.83 14.95 -22.71
N PRO A 109 38.32 13.88 -23.40
CA PRO A 109 37.95 13.33 -24.71
C PRO A 109 37.36 11.89 -24.72
N GLU A 110 36.85 11.36 -23.61
CA GLU A 110 36.27 10.01 -23.52
C GLU A 110 34.75 10.08 -23.25
N ASN A 111 33.91 9.49 -24.12
CA ASN A 111 32.44 9.46 -24.03
C ASN A 111 31.70 10.82 -24.06
N ASN A 112 32.31 11.90 -24.55
CA ASN A 112 31.68 13.23 -24.57
C ASN A 112 30.90 13.56 -25.85
N VAL A 113 29.68 12.99 -25.95
CA VAL A 113 28.73 13.26 -27.05
C VAL A 113 28.31 14.74 -27.11
N ASP A 114 28.17 15.37 -25.95
CA ASP A 114 27.75 16.78 -25.84
C ASP A 114 28.80 17.75 -26.41
N PHE A 115 30.10 17.45 -26.24
CA PHE A 115 31.18 18.25 -26.80
C PHE A 115 31.20 18.19 -28.33
N ILE A 116 30.97 16.99 -28.90
CA ILE A 116 30.84 16.83 -30.36
C ILE A 116 29.63 17.63 -30.87
N LYS A 117 28.49 17.53 -30.15
CA LYS A 117 27.29 18.30 -30.48
C LYS A 117 27.54 19.80 -30.40
N PHE A 118 28.28 20.27 -29.40
CA PHE A 118 28.71 21.67 -29.29
C PHE A 118 29.56 22.11 -30.51
N LEU A 119 30.55 21.33 -30.91
CA LEU A 119 31.38 21.64 -32.10
C LEU A 119 30.52 21.74 -33.38
N LYS A 120 29.54 20.86 -33.54
CA LYS A 120 28.66 20.84 -34.71
C LYS A 120 27.58 21.92 -34.67
N ASP A 121 26.82 21.99 -33.60
CA ASP A 121 25.59 22.78 -33.53
C ASP A 121 25.86 24.24 -33.18
N GLU A 122 26.82 24.51 -32.29
CA GLU A 122 27.16 25.87 -31.83
C GLU A 122 28.29 26.50 -32.66
N LEU A 123 29.33 25.72 -32.98
CA LEU A 123 30.48 26.21 -33.76
C LEU A 123 30.35 25.95 -35.27
N LYS A 124 29.28 25.26 -35.71
CA LYS A 124 28.97 25.00 -37.14
C LYS A 124 30.08 24.29 -37.90
N ILE A 125 30.76 23.35 -37.24
CA ILE A 125 31.77 22.50 -37.87
C ILE A 125 31.04 21.29 -38.51
N GLU A 126 30.72 21.40 -39.80
CA GLU A 126 29.74 20.52 -40.47
C GLU A 126 30.22 19.08 -40.73
N HIS A 127 31.53 18.79 -40.64
CA HIS A 127 32.11 17.52 -41.09
C HIS A 127 32.52 16.53 -39.98
N ILE A 128 32.02 16.66 -38.75
CA ILE A 128 32.32 15.71 -37.67
C ILE A 128 31.39 14.47 -37.77
N ASN A 129 31.95 13.29 -38.10
CA ASN A 129 31.19 12.06 -38.30
C ASN A 129 31.13 11.20 -37.01
N TYR A 130 29.90 10.94 -36.51
CA TYR A 130 29.63 10.21 -35.25
C TYR A 130 30.13 8.76 -35.25
N SER A 131 30.13 8.08 -36.40
CA SER A 131 30.42 6.64 -36.47
C SER A 131 31.90 6.28 -36.40
N GLN A 132 32.82 7.24 -36.55
CA GLN A 132 34.27 7.01 -36.57
C GLN A 132 34.96 7.17 -35.21
N LEU A 133 34.40 7.93 -34.26
CA LEU A 133 34.98 8.10 -32.92
C LEU A 133 34.73 6.91 -31.97
N PHE A 134 33.88 5.97 -32.37
CA PHE A 134 33.48 4.82 -31.55
C PHE A 134 33.52 3.46 -32.29
N GLY A 135 34.17 3.34 -33.46
CA GLY A 135 34.20 2.07 -34.22
C GLY A 135 35.35 1.91 -35.23
N ASP A 136 35.95 0.71 -35.25
CA ASP A 136 37.09 0.28 -36.07
C ASP A 136 36.85 0.39 -37.59
N SER A 137 37.42 1.40 -38.26
CA SER A 137 37.84 1.26 -39.66
C SER A 137 38.90 2.28 -40.08
N LYS A 138 39.94 1.78 -40.74
CA LYS A 138 41.08 2.53 -41.28
C LYS A 138 40.75 3.09 -42.66
N ASN A 139 40.47 4.40 -42.77
CA ASN A 139 41.19 5.39 -43.60
C ASN A 139 40.36 6.67 -43.93
N THR A 140 41.06 7.81 -43.77
CA THR A 140 40.91 9.17 -44.35
C THR A 140 39.76 10.08 -43.90
N GLN A 141 39.97 10.80 -42.78
CA GLN A 141 40.15 12.27 -42.65
C GLN A 141 40.08 12.63 -41.14
N ASP A 142 41.24 12.63 -40.49
CA ASP A 142 41.34 12.45 -39.03
C ASP A 142 40.97 13.72 -38.23
N THR A 143 39.75 13.77 -37.69
CA THR A 143 39.48 14.68 -36.56
C THR A 143 40.13 14.09 -35.31
N THR A 144 41.14 14.76 -34.74
CA THR A 144 41.74 14.35 -33.47
C THR A 144 41.40 15.34 -32.37
N ILE A 145 40.83 14.85 -31.27
CA ILE A 145 40.56 15.62 -30.06
C ILE A 145 41.58 15.20 -29.00
N LYS A 146 42.46 16.12 -28.59
CA LYS A 146 43.47 15.87 -27.56
C LYS A 146 43.34 16.88 -26.44
N LYS A 147 43.17 16.40 -25.22
CA LYS A 147 43.26 17.21 -24.02
C LYS A 147 44.69 17.14 -23.49
N SER A 148 45.28 18.29 -23.15
CA SER A 148 46.64 18.35 -22.61
C SER A 148 46.77 17.58 -21.28
N GLU A 149 47.98 17.13 -20.96
CA GLU A 149 48.27 16.44 -19.69
C GLU A 149 47.91 17.29 -18.46
N ASN A 150 48.11 18.61 -18.54
CA ASN A 150 47.71 19.55 -17.49
C ASN A 150 46.19 19.84 -17.44
N LYS A 151 45.40 19.21 -18.33
CA LYS A 151 43.93 19.33 -18.48
C LYS A 151 43.42 20.76 -18.70
N LYS A 152 44.29 21.70 -19.07
CA LYS A 152 43.95 23.11 -19.31
C LYS A 152 43.63 23.42 -20.75
N THR A 153 44.07 22.60 -21.71
CA THR A 153 43.81 22.86 -23.12
C THR A 153 43.18 21.67 -23.81
N ILE A 154 42.24 21.94 -24.71
CA ILE A 154 41.68 20.95 -25.63
C ILE A 154 42.03 21.42 -27.04
N THR A 155 42.68 20.55 -27.79
CA THR A 155 43.01 20.77 -29.20
C THR A 155 42.12 19.87 -30.03
N VAL A 156 41.40 20.46 -30.97
CA VAL A 156 40.66 19.73 -32.01
C VAL A 156 41.33 20.04 -33.34
N ALA A 157 42.00 19.05 -33.92
CA ALA A 157 42.61 19.16 -35.25
C ALA A 157 41.72 18.45 -36.26
N TYR A 158 41.32 19.14 -37.34
CA TYR A 158 40.56 18.58 -38.46
C TYR A 158 41.02 19.21 -39.76
N GLU A 159 41.42 18.38 -40.73
CA GLU A 159 42.08 18.80 -41.98
C GLU A 159 43.23 19.81 -41.72
N ASN A 160 43.07 21.07 -42.14
CA ASN A 160 44.03 22.17 -41.97
C ASN A 160 43.63 23.16 -40.85
N ASN A 161 42.58 22.85 -40.07
CA ASN A 161 42.08 23.72 -39.01
C ASN A 161 42.48 23.19 -37.63
N LEU A 162 43.01 24.09 -36.79
CA LEU A 162 43.35 23.81 -35.41
C LEU A 162 42.47 24.67 -34.49
N LEU A 163 41.62 24.03 -33.70
CA LEU A 163 40.83 24.69 -32.67
C LEU A 163 41.49 24.47 -31.31
N LEU A 164 41.83 25.57 -30.64
CA LEU A 164 42.41 25.53 -29.31
C LEU A 164 41.40 26.10 -28.30
N PHE A 165 41.03 25.31 -27.32
CA PHE A 165 40.24 25.75 -26.17
C PHE A 165 41.16 25.87 -24.96
N ASN A 166 41.24 27.06 -24.35
CA ASN A 166 42.07 27.32 -23.19
C ASN A 166 41.21 27.57 -21.95
N LYS A 167 41.42 26.76 -20.91
CA LYS A 167 40.77 26.92 -19.61
C LYS A 167 41.55 27.88 -18.72
N GLU A 168 40.88 28.93 -18.31
CA GLU A 168 41.30 29.83 -17.23
C GLU A 168 40.45 29.60 -15.97
N LYS A 169 40.74 30.32 -14.87
CA LYS A 169 40.10 30.08 -13.55
C LYS A 169 38.56 30.04 -13.63
N ASN A 170 37.94 30.86 -14.49
CA ASN A 170 36.48 31.01 -14.56
C ASN A 170 35.88 30.98 -15.98
N LYS A 171 36.71 30.83 -17.03
CA LYS A 171 36.27 30.91 -18.44
C LYS A 171 37.04 29.95 -19.32
N ILE A 172 36.45 29.65 -20.48
CA ILE A 172 37.13 29.01 -21.60
C ILE A 172 37.05 29.93 -22.80
N SER A 173 38.18 30.13 -23.47
CA SER A 173 38.23 30.83 -24.74
C SER A 173 38.61 29.88 -25.87
N SER A 174 38.05 30.11 -27.06
CA SER A 174 38.42 29.44 -28.30
C SER A 174 38.64 30.46 -29.41
N ASN A 175 39.72 30.31 -30.18
CA ASN A 175 39.99 31.15 -31.34
C ASN A 175 39.69 30.36 -32.62
N ILE A 176 38.74 30.85 -33.41
CA ILE A 176 38.34 30.25 -34.68
C ILE A 176 38.46 31.33 -35.74
N SER A 177 39.39 31.13 -36.69
CA SER A 177 39.59 32.04 -37.82
C SER A 177 39.75 33.53 -37.41
N GLY A 178 40.41 33.78 -36.26
CA GLY A 178 40.64 35.13 -35.73
C GLY A 178 39.55 35.67 -34.81
N LYS A 179 38.46 34.93 -34.59
CA LYS A 179 37.36 35.31 -33.69
C LYS A 179 37.47 34.54 -32.37
N ILE A 180 37.49 35.26 -31.26
CA ILE A 180 37.53 34.69 -29.92
C ILE A 180 36.11 34.47 -29.41
N TYR A 181 35.82 33.23 -29.01
CA TYR A 181 34.58 32.82 -28.35
C TYR A 181 34.88 32.56 -26.88
N GLU A 182 34.08 33.12 -25.96
CA GLU A 182 34.21 32.91 -24.53
C GLU A 182 33.01 32.15 -23.94
N TYR A 183 33.30 31.21 -23.05
CA TYR A 183 32.33 30.37 -22.35
C TYR A 183 32.60 30.36 -20.84
N ILE A 184 31.56 30.11 -20.05
CA ILE A 184 31.64 30.13 -18.58
C ILE A 184 31.93 28.73 -18.05
N LEU A 185 32.83 28.65 -17.08
CA LEU A 185 33.20 27.41 -16.39
C LEU A 185 32.59 27.40 -14.98
N ARG A 186 31.85 26.33 -14.62
CA ARG A 186 31.31 26.14 -13.26
C ARG A 186 31.63 24.76 -12.70
N GLY A 187 31.96 24.75 -11.40
CA GLY A 187 32.12 23.52 -10.63
C GLY A 187 30.78 23.04 -10.08
N GLU A 188 30.34 21.86 -10.51
CA GLU A 188 29.12 21.22 -10.03
C GLU A 188 29.42 19.78 -9.65
N ARG A 189 29.11 19.41 -8.40
CA ARG A 189 29.31 18.04 -7.87
C ARG A 189 30.73 17.50 -8.12
N GLY A 190 31.73 18.36 -7.96
CA GLY A 190 33.15 18.00 -8.14
C GLY A 190 33.62 17.90 -9.60
N ARG A 191 32.77 18.24 -10.58
CA ARG A 191 33.11 18.26 -12.02
C ARG A 191 32.94 19.64 -12.62
N LEU A 192 33.69 19.94 -13.67
CA LEU A 192 33.64 21.23 -14.36
C LEU A 192 32.76 21.19 -15.60
N LYS A 193 31.75 22.05 -15.63
CA LYS A 193 30.75 22.16 -16.71
C LYS A 193 30.81 23.51 -17.41
N ILE A 194 30.50 23.50 -18.70
CA ILE A 194 30.60 24.66 -19.59
C ILE A 194 29.22 25.17 -19.94
N TYR A 195 29.06 26.49 -19.87
CA TYR A 195 27.82 27.19 -20.16
C TYR A 195 28.04 28.35 -21.14
N LYS A 196 26.99 28.69 -21.88
CA LYS A 196 26.90 29.88 -22.73
C LYS A 196 25.76 30.77 -22.25
N ASN A 197 26.06 32.03 -21.95
CA ASN A 197 25.03 33.00 -21.61
C ASN A 197 24.38 33.58 -22.87
N ALA A 198 23.12 34.01 -22.73
CA ALA A 198 22.50 34.92 -23.68
C ALA A 198 23.31 36.22 -23.78
N ALA A 199 23.26 36.88 -24.94
CA ALA A 199 23.93 38.15 -25.14
C ALA A 199 23.18 39.23 -24.34
N ILE A 200 23.89 39.88 -23.42
CA ILE A 200 23.36 40.96 -22.59
C ILE A 200 24.05 42.25 -22.98
N SER A 201 23.28 43.26 -23.33
CA SER A 201 23.79 44.58 -23.70
C SER A 201 22.97 45.68 -23.08
N LYS A 202 23.60 46.83 -22.84
CA LYS A 202 22.89 48.07 -22.50
C LYS A 202 22.79 48.96 -23.73
N ASP A 203 21.74 49.76 -23.79
CA ASP A 203 21.68 50.85 -24.76
C ASP A 203 22.71 51.95 -24.41
N LYS A 204 23.00 52.82 -25.39
CA LYS A 204 24.00 53.90 -25.25
C LYS A 204 23.77 54.84 -24.06
N ASN A 205 22.53 54.91 -23.57
CA ASN A 205 22.12 55.80 -22.50
C ASN A 205 21.95 55.10 -21.14
N ASN A 206 22.27 53.81 -21.02
CA ASN A 206 22.05 52.99 -19.82
C ASN A 206 20.60 53.05 -19.30
N ARG A 207 19.63 53.20 -20.21
CA ARG A 207 18.19 53.23 -19.93
C ARG A 207 17.50 51.91 -20.21
N SER A 208 18.13 51.00 -20.95
CA SER A 208 17.62 49.65 -21.15
C SER A 208 18.70 48.59 -21.15
N ILE A 209 18.37 47.44 -20.58
CA ILE A 209 19.15 46.20 -20.69
C ILE A 209 18.40 45.27 -21.64
N ASN A 210 19.07 44.85 -22.71
CA ASN A 210 18.57 43.90 -23.69
C ASN A 210 19.25 42.55 -23.44
N ILE A 211 18.45 41.49 -23.28
CA ILE A 211 18.92 40.10 -23.26
C ILE A 211 18.41 39.41 -24.52
N THR A 212 19.31 38.88 -25.32
CA THR A 212 18.97 38.21 -26.58
C THR A 212 19.62 36.84 -26.69
N ASP A 213 18.82 35.88 -27.13
CA ASP A 213 19.29 34.63 -27.73
C ASP A 213 18.76 34.57 -29.18
N ASN A 214 19.25 33.65 -30.01
CA ASN A 214 18.93 33.55 -31.44
C ASN A 214 17.42 33.64 -31.76
N ASN A 215 16.54 33.27 -30.81
CA ASN A 215 15.08 33.28 -30.97
C ASN A 215 14.32 34.16 -29.96
N ASN A 216 14.98 34.82 -29.00
CA ASN A 216 14.31 35.49 -27.86
C ASN A 216 14.88 36.88 -27.59
N LEU A 217 14.03 37.83 -27.18
CA LEU A 217 14.41 39.18 -26.76
C LEU A 217 13.68 39.57 -25.46
N LEU A 218 14.43 39.93 -24.43
CA LEU A 218 13.92 40.57 -23.21
C LEU A 218 14.47 41.98 -23.10
N VAL A 219 13.63 42.92 -22.70
CA VAL A 219 14.02 44.32 -22.53
C VAL A 219 13.59 44.80 -21.16
N PHE A 220 14.57 45.12 -20.32
CA PHE A 220 14.35 45.93 -19.12
C PHE A 220 14.47 47.40 -19.49
N LYS A 221 13.57 48.25 -18.98
CA LYS A 221 13.60 49.70 -19.15
C LYS A 221 13.61 50.39 -17.79
N LEU A 222 14.61 51.25 -17.61
CA LEU A 222 14.80 52.08 -16.42
C LEU A 222 13.89 53.32 -16.49
N ASN A 223 13.11 53.55 -15.44
CA ASN A 223 12.36 54.78 -15.26
C ASN A 223 12.70 55.43 -13.91
N LYS A 224 13.71 56.31 -13.93
CA LYS A 224 14.14 57.05 -12.74
C LYS A 224 13.03 57.92 -12.13
N SER A 225 12.20 58.56 -12.96
CA SER A 225 11.13 59.45 -12.49
C SER A 225 10.06 58.72 -11.67
N LYS A 226 9.74 57.47 -12.06
CA LYS A 226 8.79 56.61 -11.37
C LYS A 226 9.45 55.71 -10.32
N LYS A 227 10.77 55.81 -10.13
CA LYS A 227 11.58 54.91 -9.29
C LYS A 227 11.26 53.42 -9.55
N LYS A 228 11.14 53.06 -10.83
CA LYS A 228 10.80 51.69 -11.25
C LYS A 228 11.63 51.21 -12.43
N VAL A 229 11.80 49.90 -12.51
CA VAL A 229 12.28 49.18 -13.70
C VAL A 229 11.14 48.33 -14.24
N THR A 230 10.91 48.40 -15.55
CA THR A 230 9.90 47.60 -16.23
C THR A 230 10.58 46.53 -17.09
N LEU A 231 10.20 45.27 -16.92
CA LEU A 231 10.58 44.18 -17.83
C LEU A 231 9.42 43.91 -18.77
N LYS A 232 9.70 43.88 -20.07
CA LYS A 232 8.76 43.35 -21.07
C LYS A 232 9.28 42.04 -21.63
N THR A 233 8.49 41.00 -21.50
CA THR A 233 8.76 39.66 -22.04
C THR A 233 8.17 39.50 -23.45
N THR A 234 8.60 38.46 -24.16
CA THR A 234 8.15 38.12 -25.52
C THR A 234 6.65 37.79 -25.61
N ASP A 235 6.01 37.40 -24.50
CA ASP A 235 4.57 37.15 -24.38
C ASP A 235 3.76 38.39 -23.95
N HIS A 236 4.34 39.59 -24.10
CA HIS A 236 3.75 40.89 -23.75
C HIS A 236 3.43 41.13 -22.27
N LYS A 237 3.86 40.24 -21.35
CA LYS A 237 3.76 40.52 -19.92
C LYS A 237 4.73 41.64 -19.52
N THR A 238 4.26 42.49 -18.62
CA THR A 238 5.05 43.59 -18.05
C THR A 238 5.21 43.34 -16.56
N TYR A 239 6.46 43.28 -16.10
CA TYR A 239 6.80 43.18 -14.68
C TYR A 239 7.39 44.50 -14.22
N GLU A 240 7.05 44.94 -13.01
CA GLU A 240 7.60 46.15 -12.39
C GLU A 240 8.46 45.78 -11.18
N TYR A 241 9.59 46.47 -11.04
CA TYR A 241 10.52 46.32 -9.92
C TYR A 241 10.86 47.69 -9.35
N LEU A 242 11.11 47.73 -8.05
CA LEU A 242 11.48 48.95 -7.35
C LEU A 242 12.93 49.32 -7.64
N LEU A 243 13.16 50.62 -7.85
CA LEU A 243 14.47 51.22 -8.05
C LEU A 243 14.85 52.00 -6.79
N LYS A 244 16.02 51.70 -6.22
CA LYS A 244 16.64 52.52 -5.17
C LYS A 244 18.04 52.95 -5.58
N GLU A 245 18.37 54.21 -5.33
CA GLU A 245 19.73 54.72 -5.52
C GLU A 245 20.45 54.65 -4.17
N GLU A 246 21.50 53.82 -4.09
CA GLU A 246 22.26 53.55 -2.87
C GLU A 246 23.75 53.58 -3.22
N GLU A 247 24.56 54.29 -2.42
CA GLU A 247 26.01 54.41 -2.63
C GLU A 247 26.42 54.88 -4.05
N GLY A 248 25.57 55.65 -4.71
CA GLY A 248 25.81 56.14 -6.07
C GLY A 248 25.52 55.13 -7.19
N LYS A 249 24.97 53.95 -6.85
CA LYS A 249 24.53 52.91 -7.79
C LYS A 249 23.02 52.70 -7.76
N ILE A 250 22.48 52.17 -8.85
CA ILE A 250 21.06 51.84 -8.97
C ILE A 250 20.84 50.37 -8.61
N ASN A 251 20.13 50.10 -7.51
CA ASN A 251 19.77 48.76 -7.02
C ASN A 251 18.29 48.46 -7.29
N ILE A 252 18.01 47.22 -7.72
CA ILE A 252 16.67 46.75 -8.09
C ILE A 252 16.12 45.80 -7.03
N TYR A 253 14.87 46.00 -6.62
CA TYR A 253 14.19 45.22 -5.58
C TYR A 253 12.83 44.68 -6.04
N LYS A 254 12.39 43.59 -5.42
CA LYS A 254 11.02 43.06 -5.55
C LYS A 254 10.09 43.75 -4.55
N GLU A 255 9.00 44.35 -5.03
CA GLU A 255 7.95 44.97 -4.21
C GLU A 255 7.12 43.88 -3.50
N LYS A 256 6.96 43.97 -2.17
CA LYS A 256 6.02 43.14 -1.38
C LYS A 256 4.78 43.98 -1.04
N LYS A 257 3.55 43.50 -1.32
CA LYS A 257 2.30 44.14 -0.83
C LYS A 257 1.87 43.55 0.53
N ASP A 258 0.94 44.20 1.23
CA ASP A 258 0.37 43.72 2.51
C ASP A 258 -0.63 42.56 2.26
N ALA A 259 -0.65 41.54 3.12
CA ALA A 259 -1.56 40.39 3.03
C ALA A 259 -3.04 40.82 3.12
N ILE A 260 -3.33 41.84 3.93
CA ILE A 260 -4.68 42.42 4.04
C ILE A 260 -5.10 43.09 2.73
N GLU A 261 -4.20 43.84 2.08
CA GLU A 261 -4.49 44.48 0.80
C GLU A 261 -4.72 43.45 -0.31
N PHE A 262 -3.96 42.35 -0.29
CA PHE A 262 -4.14 41.25 -1.24
C PHE A 262 -5.48 40.53 -1.05
N LEU A 263 -5.85 40.19 0.18
CA LEU A 263 -7.16 39.58 0.49
C LEU A 263 -8.31 40.53 0.09
N LYS A 264 -8.16 41.84 0.32
CA LYS A 264 -9.11 42.85 -0.16
C LYS A 264 -9.16 42.96 -1.68
N GLU A 265 -8.05 42.81 -2.39
CA GLU A 265 -8.03 42.74 -3.86
C GLU A 265 -8.69 41.46 -4.38
N ALA A 266 -8.56 40.34 -3.67
CA ALA A 266 -9.22 39.08 -4.02
C ALA A 266 -10.73 39.17 -3.82
N ILE A 267 -11.19 39.69 -2.67
CA ILE A 267 -12.60 39.94 -2.38
C ILE A 267 -13.21 40.94 -3.39
N LYS A 268 -12.46 41.95 -3.83
CA LYS A 268 -12.91 42.86 -4.89
C LYS A 268 -13.12 42.18 -6.25
N LYS A 269 -12.38 41.11 -6.53
CA LYS A 269 -12.52 40.32 -7.77
C LYS A 269 -13.64 39.29 -7.65
N GLU A 270 -13.81 38.73 -6.46
CA GLU A 270 -14.83 37.73 -6.14
C GLU A 270 -15.40 37.99 -4.74
N GLU A 271 -16.54 38.68 -4.71
CA GLU A 271 -17.17 39.16 -3.47
C GLU A 271 -17.67 38.03 -2.56
N ASN A 272 -17.92 36.82 -3.10
CA ASN A 272 -18.40 35.68 -2.32
C ASN A 272 -17.29 34.65 -2.06
N PHE A 273 -16.02 35.05 -2.11
CA PHE A 273 -14.92 34.12 -1.88
C PHE A 273 -14.76 33.80 -0.39
N LEU A 274 -15.47 32.75 0.06
CA LEU A 274 -15.59 32.31 1.46
C LEU A 274 -14.25 32.29 2.21
N PHE A 275 -13.21 31.72 1.61
CA PHE A 275 -11.92 31.57 2.28
C PHE A 275 -11.15 32.89 2.41
N ALA A 276 -11.26 33.81 1.45
CA ALA A 276 -10.63 35.12 1.57
C ALA A 276 -11.25 35.94 2.71
N HIS A 277 -12.58 35.88 2.86
CA HIS A 277 -13.28 36.45 4.01
C HIS A 277 -12.84 35.79 5.33
N TYR A 278 -12.80 34.45 5.39
CA TYR A 278 -12.42 33.75 6.62
C TYR A 278 -11.00 34.06 7.08
N VAL A 279 -10.02 34.02 6.16
CA VAL A 279 -8.62 34.32 6.47
C VAL A 279 -8.43 35.78 6.85
N LEU A 280 -9.14 36.70 6.19
CA LEU A 280 -9.11 38.11 6.55
C LEU A 280 -9.67 38.34 7.97
N GLY A 281 -10.79 37.68 8.30
CA GLY A 281 -11.38 37.71 9.64
C GLY A 281 -10.46 37.12 10.71
N PHE A 282 -9.80 36.01 10.42
CA PHE A 282 -8.81 35.39 11.31
C PHE A 282 -7.62 36.33 11.57
N ILE A 283 -7.05 36.92 10.52
CA ILE A 283 -5.95 37.89 10.65
C ILE A 283 -6.39 39.10 11.49
N TYR A 284 -7.61 39.61 11.29
CA TYR A 284 -8.15 40.69 12.11
C TYR A 284 -8.30 40.29 13.58
N ASN A 285 -8.71 39.06 13.88
CA ASN A 285 -8.75 38.53 15.24
C ASN A 285 -7.36 38.51 15.89
N GLU A 286 -6.34 38.02 15.19
CA GLU A 286 -4.95 37.97 15.68
C GLU A 286 -4.36 39.36 15.91
N LEU A 287 -4.73 40.33 15.07
CA LEU A 287 -4.36 41.74 15.23
C LEU A 287 -5.20 42.47 16.28
N ASN A 288 -6.08 41.76 16.99
CA ASN A 288 -7.04 42.29 17.96
C ASN A 288 -8.03 43.32 17.39
N ASN A 289 -8.20 43.34 16.07
CA ASN A 289 -9.20 44.14 15.38
C ASN A 289 -10.51 43.37 15.26
N TYR A 290 -11.13 43.11 16.40
CA TYR A 290 -12.27 42.19 16.48
C TYR A 290 -13.51 42.71 15.74
N SER A 291 -13.69 44.03 15.58
CA SER A 291 -14.83 44.59 14.85
C SER A 291 -14.80 44.20 13.37
N ASP A 292 -13.66 44.40 12.71
CA ASP A 292 -13.49 44.02 11.30
C ASP A 292 -13.52 42.49 11.16
N ALA A 293 -12.95 41.74 12.12
CA ALA A 293 -13.04 40.28 12.13
C ALA A 293 -14.49 39.77 12.12
N LYS A 294 -15.37 40.39 12.90
CA LYS A 294 -16.80 40.03 12.94
C LYS A 294 -17.47 40.26 11.58
N GLU A 295 -17.20 41.37 10.92
CA GLU A 295 -17.80 41.66 9.61
C GLU A 295 -17.43 40.58 8.59
N GLU A 296 -16.16 40.16 8.59
CA GLU A 296 -15.68 39.12 7.68
C GLU A 296 -16.24 37.72 8.02
N PHE A 297 -16.38 37.37 9.31
CA PHE A 297 -17.03 36.11 9.70
C PHE A 297 -18.54 36.10 9.43
N ILE A 298 -19.22 37.24 9.53
CA ILE A 298 -20.62 37.36 9.08
C ILE A 298 -20.71 37.05 7.59
N LYS A 299 -19.81 37.60 6.78
CA LYS A 299 -19.75 37.27 5.34
C LYS A 299 -19.55 35.78 5.11
N CYS A 300 -18.68 35.13 5.89
CA CYS A 300 -18.50 33.68 5.80
C CYS A 300 -19.80 32.91 6.07
N ILE A 301 -20.54 33.29 7.12
CA ILE A 301 -21.81 32.67 7.51
C ILE A 301 -22.94 32.95 6.51
N GLU A 302 -22.92 34.13 5.87
CA GLU A 302 -23.85 34.49 4.78
C GLU A 302 -23.61 33.62 3.53
N ILE A 303 -22.34 33.35 3.21
CA ILE A 303 -21.92 32.53 2.06
C ILE A 303 -22.17 31.03 2.33
N ASP A 304 -21.70 30.51 3.47
CA ASP A 304 -21.95 29.13 3.92
C ASP A 304 -22.43 29.09 5.38
N LYS A 305 -23.72 28.79 5.54
CA LYS A 305 -24.40 28.72 6.84
C LYS A 305 -23.90 27.57 7.72
N ASN A 306 -23.22 26.57 7.16
CA ASN A 306 -22.72 25.40 7.86
C ASN A 306 -21.21 25.51 8.17
N PHE A 307 -20.58 26.65 7.87
CA PHE A 307 -19.14 26.84 8.06
C PHE A 307 -18.77 27.03 9.54
N ALA A 308 -18.57 25.90 10.23
CA ALA A 308 -18.40 25.82 11.68
C ALA A 308 -17.27 26.70 12.25
N ASP A 309 -16.15 26.83 11.51
CA ASP A 309 -14.98 27.60 11.95
C ASP A 309 -15.28 29.10 12.06
N ALA A 310 -16.09 29.68 11.15
CA ALA A 310 -16.49 31.08 11.27
C ALA A 310 -17.38 31.32 12.51
N TYR A 311 -18.26 30.39 12.87
CA TYR A 311 -19.02 30.49 14.12
C TYR A 311 -18.11 30.41 15.35
N PHE A 312 -17.09 29.55 15.33
CA PHE A 312 -16.15 29.44 16.44
C PHE A 312 -15.28 30.69 16.60
N ASP A 313 -14.65 31.17 15.51
CA ASP A 313 -13.74 32.32 15.58
C ASP A 313 -14.51 33.65 15.79
N MET A 314 -15.78 33.72 15.39
CA MET A 314 -16.73 34.73 15.85
C MET A 314 -16.94 34.67 17.36
N GLY A 315 -17.11 33.47 17.93
CA GLY A 315 -17.20 33.26 19.38
C GLY A 315 -15.94 33.75 20.11
N VAL A 316 -14.75 33.47 19.56
CA VAL A 316 -13.47 33.97 20.08
C VAL A 316 -13.40 35.51 20.03
N ALA A 317 -13.78 36.12 18.90
CA ALA A 317 -13.81 37.57 18.72
C ALA A 317 -14.72 38.25 19.77
N LEU A 318 -15.96 37.75 19.90
CA LEU A 318 -16.95 38.25 20.85
C LEU A 318 -16.51 38.09 22.30
N LYS A 319 -15.85 36.97 22.62
CA LYS A 319 -15.27 36.71 23.94
C LYS A 319 -14.16 37.73 24.25
N ASN A 320 -13.28 38.02 23.30
CA ASN A 320 -12.22 39.02 23.49
C ASN A 320 -12.76 40.45 23.61
N ILE A 321 -13.91 40.77 22.99
CA ILE A 321 -14.62 42.05 23.19
C ILE A 321 -15.41 42.08 24.53
N GLY A 322 -15.50 40.96 25.25
CA GLY A 322 -16.22 40.83 26.52
C GLY A 322 -17.72 40.55 26.39
N ASN A 323 -18.22 40.31 25.17
CA ASN A 323 -19.60 39.90 24.93
C ASN A 323 -19.77 38.38 25.09
N LEU A 324 -19.64 37.93 26.33
CA LEU A 324 -19.62 36.51 26.70
C LEU A 324 -20.93 35.78 26.38
N THR A 325 -22.08 36.46 26.47
CA THR A 325 -23.40 35.87 26.17
C THR A 325 -23.51 35.50 24.71
N GLU A 326 -23.10 36.40 23.81
CA GLU A 326 -23.16 36.15 22.38
C GLU A 326 -22.08 35.13 21.96
N ALA A 327 -20.88 35.22 22.53
CA ALA A 327 -19.82 34.22 22.34
C ALA A 327 -20.28 32.80 22.67
N THR A 328 -21.00 32.61 23.78
CA THR A 328 -21.59 31.32 24.16
C THR A 328 -22.51 30.78 23.05
N ASN A 329 -23.38 31.62 22.49
CA ASN A 329 -24.30 31.20 21.45
C ASN A 329 -23.56 30.80 20.16
N TYR A 330 -22.50 31.53 19.79
CA TYR A 330 -21.68 31.22 18.63
C TYR A 330 -20.84 29.95 18.82
N PHE A 331 -20.32 29.68 20.01
CA PHE A 331 -19.66 28.39 20.33
C PHE A 331 -20.64 27.21 20.31
N LYS A 332 -21.88 27.40 20.77
CA LYS A 332 -22.92 26.34 20.65
C LYS A 332 -23.27 26.08 19.18
N LYS A 333 -23.44 27.12 18.38
CA LYS A 333 -23.69 26.99 16.95
C LYS A 333 -22.55 26.31 16.20
N SER A 334 -21.29 26.61 16.52
CA SER A 334 -20.17 25.92 15.86
C SER A 334 -20.18 24.41 16.15
N LEU A 335 -20.57 24.00 17.36
CA LEU A 335 -20.74 22.58 17.74
C LEU A 335 -21.87 21.87 17.01
N GLU A 336 -22.93 22.57 16.59
CA GLU A 336 -24.01 21.98 15.78
C GLU A 336 -23.50 21.56 14.38
N PHE A 337 -22.44 22.20 13.88
CA PHE A 337 -21.92 21.99 12.52
C PHE A 337 -20.58 21.23 12.47
N TYR A 338 -19.86 21.10 13.59
CA TYR A 338 -18.70 20.20 13.64
C TYR A 338 -19.16 18.74 13.49
N GLU A 339 -18.99 18.15 12.31
CA GLU A 339 -19.11 16.70 12.14
C GLU A 339 -18.02 15.97 12.96
N LYS A 340 -18.27 14.68 13.24
CA LYS A 340 -17.46 13.75 14.06
C LYS A 340 -16.00 13.55 13.63
N THR A 341 -15.48 14.35 12.70
CA THR A 341 -14.11 14.30 12.19
C THR A 341 -13.26 15.49 12.65
N ASN A 342 -13.84 16.59 13.17
CA ASN A 342 -13.08 17.76 13.63
C ASN A 342 -13.08 17.92 15.16
N TYR A 343 -12.54 16.92 15.86
CA TYR A 343 -12.55 16.85 17.32
C TYR A 343 -11.84 18.04 18.00
N SER A 344 -10.82 18.65 17.40
CA SER A 344 -10.00 19.67 18.08
C SER A 344 -10.77 20.97 18.34
N ARG A 345 -11.39 21.57 17.32
CA ARG A 345 -12.14 22.83 17.49
C ARG A 345 -13.44 22.63 18.27
N ALA A 346 -14.05 21.44 18.19
CA ALA A 346 -15.18 21.07 19.03
C ALA A 346 -14.78 20.95 20.52
N ILE A 347 -13.59 20.40 20.81
CA ILE A 347 -13.02 20.39 22.17
C ILE A 347 -12.79 21.82 22.66
N ASP A 348 -12.19 22.68 21.86
CA ASP A 348 -11.94 24.08 22.23
C ASP A 348 -13.26 24.84 22.48
N ALA A 349 -14.29 24.60 21.66
CA ALA A 349 -15.60 25.24 21.80
C ALA A 349 -16.28 24.81 23.12
N ASN A 350 -16.26 23.51 23.42
CA ASN A 350 -16.77 22.97 24.69
C ASN A 350 -15.99 23.50 25.90
N TRP A 351 -14.66 23.61 25.78
CA TRP A 351 -13.83 24.20 26.84
C TRP A 351 -14.21 25.65 27.11
N TRP A 352 -14.38 26.47 26.05
CA TRP A 352 -14.86 27.84 26.21
C TRP A 352 -16.24 27.86 26.87
N LEU A 353 -17.21 27.06 26.42
CA LEU A 353 -18.55 27.01 27.02
C LEU A 353 -18.54 26.69 28.51
N LYS A 354 -17.68 25.77 28.97
CA LYS A 354 -17.55 25.39 30.37
C LYS A 354 -16.88 26.49 31.23
N ASN A 355 -15.97 27.27 30.64
CA ASN A 355 -15.16 28.26 31.35
C ASN A 355 -15.64 29.71 31.16
N ILE A 356 -16.57 29.97 30.26
CA ILE A 356 -17.02 31.34 29.95
C ILE A 356 -17.73 32.02 31.12
N GLU A 357 -18.33 31.24 32.03
CA GLU A 357 -18.88 31.74 33.29
C GLU A 357 -17.79 31.98 34.34
N GLY A 358 -16.75 31.13 34.39
CA GLY A 358 -15.56 31.32 35.23
C GLY A 358 -14.75 32.58 34.90
N LEU A 359 -14.79 33.03 33.64
CA LEU A 359 -14.23 34.33 33.23
C LEU A 359 -14.94 35.53 33.89
N LYS A 360 -16.19 35.38 34.37
CA LYS A 360 -16.92 36.42 35.12
C LYS A 360 -16.59 36.41 36.61
N SER A 361 -16.19 35.26 37.18
CA SER A 361 -15.96 35.07 38.62
C SER A 361 -14.48 34.98 39.02
N GLY A 362 -13.55 34.82 38.07
CA GLY A 362 -12.10 34.76 38.33
C GLY A 362 -11.56 33.38 38.73
N GLU A 363 -12.40 32.34 38.72
CA GLU A 363 -12.02 30.96 39.00
C GLU A 363 -12.08 30.14 37.70
N MET A 364 -10.93 29.90 37.07
CA MET A 364 -10.81 28.93 35.97
C MET A 364 -10.36 27.57 36.51
N GLU A 365 -11.13 26.51 36.26
CA GLU A 365 -10.72 25.13 36.62
C GLU A 365 -10.08 24.40 35.42
N ARG A 366 -8.86 23.86 35.67
CA ARG A 366 -8.08 22.83 34.93
C ARG A 366 -7.81 23.03 33.42
N SER A 367 -6.70 22.46 32.95
CA SER A 367 -6.18 22.62 31.58
C SER A 367 -7.05 21.90 30.53
N ALA A 368 -7.02 22.41 29.28
CA ALA A 368 -7.80 21.87 28.17
C ALA A 368 -7.52 20.39 27.84
N GLU A 369 -6.34 19.87 28.19
CA GLU A 369 -5.94 18.48 27.96
C GLU A 369 -6.68 17.46 28.84
N GLU A 370 -7.11 17.83 30.06
CA GLU A 370 -7.87 16.92 30.94
C GLU A 370 -9.33 16.73 30.50
N ASN A 371 -9.94 17.70 29.79
CA ASN A 371 -11.33 17.59 29.28
C ASN A 371 -11.47 16.71 28.01
N VAL A 372 -10.37 16.34 27.35
CA VAL A 372 -10.39 15.51 26.13
C VAL A 372 -10.96 14.12 26.40
N ILE A 373 -10.63 13.56 27.56
CA ILE A 373 -11.09 12.24 27.99
C ILE A 373 -12.60 12.27 28.27
N ASP A 374 -13.09 13.31 28.94
CA ASP A 374 -14.50 13.42 29.33
C ASP A 374 -15.43 13.53 28.11
N VAL A 375 -15.04 14.28 27.07
CA VAL A 375 -15.82 14.40 25.83
C VAL A 375 -15.90 13.07 25.07
N ILE A 376 -14.78 12.34 24.96
CA ILE A 376 -14.76 11.01 24.32
C ILE A 376 -15.58 10.02 25.15
N VAL A 377 -15.46 10.06 26.48
CA VAL A 377 -16.20 9.19 27.39
C VAL A 377 -17.70 9.48 27.33
N GLU A 378 -18.13 10.74 27.23
CA GLU A 378 -19.54 11.13 27.06
C GLU A 378 -20.11 10.73 25.70
N ASP A 379 -19.42 10.97 24.57
CA ASP A 379 -19.89 10.53 23.24
C ASP A 379 -20.01 9.00 23.14
N LEU A 380 -19.06 8.28 23.76
CA LEU A 380 -19.12 6.82 23.85
C LEU A 380 -20.10 6.33 24.92
N ARG A 381 -20.56 7.17 25.86
CA ARG A 381 -21.45 6.80 26.96
C ARG A 381 -22.80 6.29 26.46
N ASP A 382 -23.37 6.99 25.48
CA ASP A 382 -24.65 6.61 24.86
C ASP A 382 -24.54 5.32 24.03
N ARG A 383 -23.32 4.96 23.63
CA ARG A 383 -23.02 3.73 22.88
C ARG A 383 -22.41 2.65 23.76
N LYS A 384 -22.17 2.93 25.06
CA LYS A 384 -21.45 2.08 26.00
C LYS A 384 -22.06 0.70 26.07
N GLU A 385 -23.38 0.62 26.23
CA GLU A 385 -24.05 -0.68 26.34
C GLU A 385 -23.86 -1.53 25.09
N LYS A 386 -24.00 -0.95 23.90
CA LYS A 386 -23.79 -1.65 22.62
C LYS A 386 -22.33 -2.05 22.43
N LEU A 387 -21.39 -1.17 22.78
CA LEU A 387 -19.95 -1.43 22.69
C LEU A 387 -19.53 -2.55 23.65
N PHE A 388 -19.86 -2.45 24.94
CA PHE A 388 -19.51 -3.47 25.93
C PHE A 388 -20.26 -4.77 25.69
N LYS A 389 -21.49 -4.74 25.17
CA LYS A 389 -22.17 -5.96 24.70
C LYS A 389 -21.34 -6.64 23.61
N TYR A 390 -20.89 -5.89 22.60
CA TYR A 390 -20.06 -6.44 21.51
C TYR A 390 -18.69 -6.94 22.01
N ILE A 391 -18.01 -6.17 22.87
CA ILE A 391 -16.73 -6.58 23.49
C ILE A 391 -16.92 -7.87 24.28
N ASN A 392 -17.92 -7.91 25.18
CA ASN A 392 -18.19 -9.09 26.00
C ASN A 392 -18.58 -10.29 25.14
N GLU A 393 -19.36 -10.11 24.07
CA GLU A 393 -19.69 -11.19 23.12
C GLU A 393 -18.43 -11.73 22.44
N LYS A 394 -17.49 -10.86 22.03
CA LYS A 394 -16.22 -11.27 21.41
C LYS A 394 -15.27 -11.94 22.40
N GLU A 395 -15.13 -11.37 23.60
CA GLU A 395 -14.33 -11.97 24.68
C GLU A 395 -14.87 -13.33 25.09
N ASN A 396 -16.19 -13.48 25.22
CA ASN A 396 -16.81 -14.76 25.58
C ASN A 396 -16.60 -15.80 24.46
N LYS A 397 -16.72 -15.41 23.19
CA LYS A 397 -16.40 -16.31 22.06
C LYS A 397 -14.93 -16.75 22.09
N PHE A 398 -14.01 -15.81 22.32
CA PHE A 398 -12.59 -16.11 22.43
C PHE A 398 -12.27 -17.02 23.62
N LYS A 399 -12.78 -16.70 24.81
CA LYS A 399 -12.65 -17.54 26.00
C LYS A 399 -13.20 -18.94 25.75
N ASN A 400 -14.40 -19.05 25.18
CA ASN A 400 -14.96 -20.36 24.81
C ASN A 400 -14.08 -21.11 23.82
N PHE A 401 -13.44 -20.44 22.87
CA PHE A 401 -12.55 -21.12 21.91
C PHE A 401 -11.25 -21.63 22.56
N VAL A 402 -10.71 -20.89 23.53
CA VAL A 402 -9.40 -21.17 24.15
C VAL A 402 -9.53 -22.07 25.39
N SER A 403 -10.57 -21.89 26.21
CA SER A 403 -10.75 -22.56 27.50
C SER A 403 -11.88 -23.59 27.54
N ALA A 404 -12.57 -23.84 26.41
CA ALA A 404 -13.55 -24.91 26.36
C ALA A 404 -12.91 -26.28 26.64
N LYS A 405 -13.71 -27.15 27.25
CA LYS A 405 -13.34 -28.54 27.45
C LYS A 405 -13.24 -29.25 26.09
N LYS A 406 -12.39 -30.26 26.06
CA LYS A 406 -12.26 -31.19 24.93
C LYS A 406 -13.63 -31.75 24.56
N THR A 407 -13.99 -31.61 23.28
CA THR A 407 -15.29 -32.03 22.72
C THR A 407 -15.22 -33.41 22.09
N ILE A 408 -14.04 -33.84 21.64
CA ILE A 408 -13.82 -35.16 21.05
C ILE A 408 -13.71 -36.26 22.12
N THR A 409 -14.20 -37.44 21.79
CA THR A 409 -14.25 -38.60 22.70
C THR A 409 -13.69 -39.85 22.01
N LYS A 410 -13.34 -40.88 22.79
CA LYS A 410 -12.72 -42.12 22.28
C LYS A 410 -13.62 -42.92 21.35
N ASP A 411 -14.93 -42.82 21.54
CA ASP A 411 -15.97 -43.52 20.78
C ASP A 411 -16.36 -42.80 19.48
N LYS A 412 -15.89 -41.56 19.26
CA LYS A 412 -16.26 -40.73 18.11
C LYS A 412 -15.06 -40.45 17.20
N ASN A 413 -14.87 -41.37 16.26
CA ASN A 413 -13.78 -41.33 15.29
C ASN A 413 -14.26 -40.76 13.94
N PHE A 414 -13.58 -39.75 13.42
CA PHE A 414 -13.95 -39.08 12.17
C PHE A 414 -12.80 -38.28 11.55
N VAL A 415 -12.89 -38.02 10.25
CA VAL A 415 -12.08 -37.01 9.55
C VAL A 415 -12.98 -35.89 9.02
N VAL A 416 -12.51 -34.65 9.12
CA VAL A 416 -13.20 -33.44 8.65
C VAL A 416 -12.36 -32.73 7.61
N VAL A 417 -12.98 -32.38 6.48
CA VAL A 417 -12.43 -31.42 5.52
C VAL A 417 -12.76 -30.03 6.02
N LEU A 418 -11.74 -29.22 6.29
CA LEU A 418 -11.88 -27.84 6.78
C LEU A 418 -11.34 -26.84 5.77
N ARG A 419 -11.31 -27.23 4.49
CA ARG A 419 -10.77 -26.45 3.37
C ARG A 419 -11.74 -26.41 2.20
N ARG A 420 -11.80 -25.27 1.52
CA ARG A 420 -12.50 -25.12 0.23
C ARG A 420 -11.52 -24.98 -0.93
N TRP A 421 -10.64 -23.98 -0.88
CA TRP A 421 -9.72 -23.64 -1.96
C TRP A 421 -8.28 -24.07 -1.67
N ASN A 422 -7.52 -24.33 -2.74
CA ASN A 422 -6.07 -24.48 -2.68
C ASN A 422 -5.33 -23.15 -2.98
N SER A 423 -3.99 -23.15 -2.85
CA SER A 423 -3.10 -22.09 -3.33
C SER A 423 -3.25 -20.73 -2.62
N TYR A 424 -2.58 -19.70 -3.17
CA TYR A 424 -2.52 -18.33 -2.65
C TYR A 424 -3.75 -17.47 -2.99
N THR A 425 -4.72 -17.98 -3.75
CA THR A 425 -5.93 -17.21 -4.11
C THR A 425 -6.72 -16.74 -2.88
N PRO A 426 -6.92 -17.54 -1.81
CA PRO A 426 -7.43 -17.05 -0.53
C PRO A 426 -6.61 -15.91 0.09
N ALA A 427 -5.31 -15.83 -0.18
CA ALA A 427 -4.45 -14.74 0.31
C ALA A 427 -4.66 -13.43 -0.47
N LEU A 428 -5.05 -13.54 -1.75
CA LEU A 428 -5.15 -12.43 -2.70
C LEU A 428 -6.57 -11.90 -2.89
N SER A 429 -7.61 -12.69 -2.62
CA SER A 429 -9.00 -12.31 -2.88
C SER A 429 -9.37 -11.01 -2.13
N SER A 430 -9.91 -10.00 -2.81
CA SER A 430 -10.40 -8.78 -2.14
C SER A 430 -11.71 -9.00 -1.39
N ASP A 431 -12.37 -10.14 -1.61
CA ASP A 431 -13.65 -10.50 -1.02
C ASP A 431 -13.43 -11.45 0.16
N ILE A 432 -13.66 -10.94 1.37
CA ILE A 432 -13.45 -11.65 2.63
C ILE A 432 -14.29 -12.92 2.71
N GLU A 433 -15.48 -12.95 2.12
CA GLU A 433 -16.36 -14.13 2.17
C GLU A 433 -15.86 -15.27 1.28
N ARG A 434 -15.09 -14.95 0.23
CA ARG A 434 -14.52 -15.93 -0.70
C ARG A 434 -13.18 -16.49 -0.24
N ARG A 435 -12.51 -15.86 0.72
CA ARG A 435 -11.25 -16.34 1.33
C ARG A 435 -11.49 -17.56 2.21
N LYS A 436 -11.50 -18.75 1.60
CA LYS A 436 -11.75 -20.02 2.30
C LYS A 436 -10.68 -21.05 1.97
N GLY A 437 -9.46 -20.84 2.48
CA GLY A 437 -8.43 -21.88 2.53
C GLY A 437 -8.78 -22.96 3.56
N GLY A 438 -7.78 -23.54 4.23
CA GLY A 438 -8.00 -24.27 5.47
C GLY A 438 -7.04 -25.42 5.68
N GLY A 439 -7.57 -26.57 6.10
CA GLY A 439 -6.80 -27.79 6.36
C GLY A 439 -7.70 -29.00 6.59
N TYR A 440 -7.23 -29.95 7.38
CA TYR A 440 -8.02 -31.10 7.81
C TYR A 440 -7.91 -31.32 9.32
N PHE A 441 -8.91 -32.01 9.87
CA PHE A 441 -8.90 -32.44 11.26
C PHE A 441 -9.30 -33.92 11.37
N LEU A 442 -8.49 -34.71 12.05
CA LEU A 442 -8.72 -36.14 12.31
C LEU A 442 -8.93 -36.34 13.81
N SER A 443 -10.09 -36.87 14.19
CA SER A 443 -10.37 -37.39 15.53
C SER A 443 -10.24 -38.91 15.51
N TRP A 444 -9.31 -39.45 16.28
CA TRP A 444 -9.09 -40.90 16.39
C TRP A 444 -8.72 -41.30 17.82
N GLU A 445 -9.47 -42.23 18.40
CA GLU A 445 -9.29 -42.75 19.76
C GLU A 445 -9.22 -41.64 20.83
N GLY A 446 -9.99 -40.57 20.63
CA GLY A 446 -10.05 -39.40 21.52
C GLY A 446 -8.88 -38.43 21.35
N HIS A 447 -8.06 -38.61 20.31
CA HIS A 447 -7.00 -37.70 19.94
C HIS A 447 -7.36 -36.87 18.71
N GLY A 448 -7.10 -35.57 18.77
CA GLY A 448 -7.34 -34.65 17.66
C GLY A 448 -6.05 -34.25 16.96
N ILE A 449 -6.02 -34.42 15.65
CA ILE A 449 -4.84 -34.24 14.81
C ILE A 449 -5.19 -33.21 13.75
N VAL A 450 -4.54 -32.06 13.81
CA VAL A 450 -4.62 -31.00 12.80
C VAL A 450 -3.64 -31.32 11.69
N ILE A 451 -4.07 -31.19 10.42
CA ILE A 451 -3.23 -31.44 9.26
C ILE A 451 -3.31 -30.22 8.34
N ASP A 452 -2.15 -29.62 8.07
CA ASP A 452 -1.95 -28.46 7.21
C ASP A 452 -2.89 -27.28 7.52
N PRO A 453 -2.74 -26.61 8.68
CA PRO A 453 -3.49 -25.41 9.03
C PRO A 453 -3.07 -24.21 8.16
N GLY A 454 -3.61 -24.16 6.95
CA GLY A 454 -3.47 -23.06 5.99
C GLY A 454 -4.35 -21.85 6.31
N PHE A 455 -4.59 -21.01 5.29
CA PHE A 455 -5.41 -19.81 5.44
C PHE A 455 -6.81 -20.11 6.01
N ASN A 456 -7.24 -19.35 7.01
CA ASN A 456 -8.57 -19.46 7.62
C ASN A 456 -8.85 -20.80 8.34
N PHE A 457 -7.83 -21.63 8.60
CA PHE A 457 -7.99 -22.87 9.33
C PHE A 457 -8.65 -22.65 10.70
N ILE A 458 -8.19 -21.67 11.49
CA ILE A 458 -8.70 -21.43 12.84
C ILE A 458 -10.19 -21.07 12.81
N GLU A 459 -10.58 -20.22 11.87
CA GLU A 459 -11.99 -19.83 11.66
C GLU A 459 -12.84 -21.04 11.28
N ASN A 460 -12.39 -21.82 10.30
CA ASN A 460 -13.09 -23.03 9.84
C ASN A 460 -13.20 -24.08 10.95
N PHE A 461 -12.13 -24.26 11.73
CA PHE A 461 -12.07 -25.20 12.84
C PHE A 461 -13.08 -24.83 13.93
N PHE A 462 -13.10 -23.57 14.36
CA PHE A 462 -14.06 -23.08 15.36
C PHE A 462 -15.50 -23.11 14.86
N ALA A 463 -15.75 -22.72 13.61
CA ALA A 463 -17.09 -22.73 13.00
C ALA A 463 -17.69 -24.14 12.91
N ASN A 464 -16.85 -25.18 12.92
CA ASN A 464 -17.28 -26.58 12.96
C ASN A 464 -17.34 -27.16 14.39
N GLY A 465 -17.33 -26.31 15.41
CA GLY A 465 -17.59 -26.67 16.81
C GLY A 465 -16.36 -27.18 17.58
N PHE A 466 -15.16 -27.07 17.01
CA PHE A 466 -13.93 -27.49 17.67
C PHE A 466 -13.26 -26.34 18.43
N ASN A 467 -12.40 -26.68 19.39
CA ASN A 467 -11.67 -25.72 20.20
C ASN A 467 -10.21 -26.12 20.42
N ILE A 468 -9.41 -25.22 21.01
CA ILE A 468 -7.97 -25.46 21.21
C ILE A 468 -7.71 -26.75 21.99
N SER A 469 -8.54 -27.08 22.99
CA SER A 469 -8.39 -28.30 23.79
C SER A 469 -8.52 -29.59 22.99
N ASP A 470 -9.15 -29.58 21.80
CA ASP A 470 -9.27 -30.73 20.92
C ASP A 470 -7.97 -31.12 20.23
N ILE A 471 -6.95 -30.25 20.18
CA ILE A 471 -5.74 -30.46 19.38
C ILE A 471 -4.65 -31.15 20.20
N ASP A 472 -4.25 -32.37 19.83
CA ASP A 472 -3.15 -33.09 20.50
C ASP A 472 -1.90 -33.20 19.62
N ALA A 473 -2.05 -33.04 18.30
CA ALA A 473 -0.96 -33.06 17.34
C ALA A 473 -1.24 -32.15 16.14
N ILE A 474 -0.17 -31.60 15.55
CA ILE A 474 -0.22 -30.83 14.31
C ILE A 474 0.75 -31.42 13.30
N PHE A 475 0.27 -31.65 12.07
CA PHE A 475 1.02 -32.14 10.93
C PHE A 475 1.18 -31.05 9.87
N LEU A 476 2.42 -30.80 9.45
CA LEU A 476 2.75 -29.95 8.31
C LEU A 476 3.42 -30.81 7.23
N SER A 477 2.69 -31.07 6.16
CA SER A 477 3.15 -31.86 5.01
C SER A 477 4.30 -31.19 4.26
N HIS A 478 4.21 -29.87 4.11
CA HIS A 478 5.09 -29.08 3.27
C HIS A 478 4.97 -27.57 3.62
N SER A 479 5.84 -26.72 3.11
CA SER A 479 6.10 -25.39 3.72
C SER A 479 5.38 -24.20 3.09
N HIS A 480 4.49 -24.43 2.12
CA HIS A 480 3.72 -23.37 1.48
C HIS A 480 2.69 -22.70 2.41
N LEU A 481 2.32 -21.45 2.11
CA LEU A 481 1.47 -20.65 3.00
C LEU A 481 0.06 -21.23 3.14
N ASP A 482 -0.51 -21.75 2.06
CA ASP A 482 -1.85 -22.34 2.05
C ASP A 482 -1.96 -23.65 2.84
N HIS A 483 -0.86 -24.15 3.41
CA HIS A 483 -0.81 -25.29 4.34
C HIS A 483 -0.30 -24.90 5.73
N THR A 484 0.22 -23.68 5.91
CA THR A 484 0.94 -23.30 7.14
C THR A 484 0.59 -21.91 7.69
N SER A 485 -0.26 -21.13 7.01
CA SER A 485 -0.54 -19.72 7.35
C SER A 485 -1.05 -19.54 8.78
N ASP A 486 -1.91 -20.43 9.26
CA ASP A 486 -2.51 -20.31 10.60
C ASP A 486 -1.71 -21.09 11.66
N PHE A 487 -0.61 -21.74 11.28
CA PHE A 487 0.22 -22.50 12.21
C PHE A 487 0.76 -21.63 13.36
N GLU A 488 1.34 -20.47 13.03
CA GLU A 488 1.90 -19.56 14.03
C GLU A 488 0.81 -19.04 14.97
N SER A 489 -0.33 -18.59 14.43
CA SER A 489 -1.47 -18.16 15.22
C SER A 489 -2.01 -19.26 16.13
N LEU A 490 -2.05 -20.50 15.64
CA LEU A 490 -2.48 -21.65 16.43
C LEU A 490 -1.51 -21.93 17.58
N MET A 491 -0.20 -21.82 17.34
CA MET A 491 0.82 -21.94 18.38
C MET A 491 0.67 -20.84 19.44
N THR A 492 0.43 -19.59 19.03
CA THR A 492 0.17 -18.48 19.95
C THR A 492 -1.07 -18.72 20.79
N LEU A 493 -2.17 -19.21 20.20
CA LEU A 493 -3.39 -19.51 20.93
C LEU A 493 -3.21 -20.65 21.95
N ILE A 494 -2.43 -21.68 21.62
CA ILE A 494 -2.07 -22.73 22.58
C ILE A 494 -1.23 -22.15 23.71
N PHE A 495 -0.28 -21.28 23.40
CA PHE A 495 0.53 -20.59 24.42
C PHE A 495 -0.35 -19.74 25.36
N GLU A 496 -1.24 -18.91 24.80
CA GLU A 496 -2.18 -18.10 25.57
C GLU A 496 -3.15 -18.96 26.39
N SER A 497 -3.57 -20.12 25.88
CA SER A 497 -4.40 -21.07 26.63
C SER A 497 -3.72 -21.64 27.88
N ASN A 498 -2.39 -21.66 27.86
CA ASN A 498 -1.54 -22.13 28.95
C ASN A 498 -1.16 -21.02 29.93
N ASP A 499 -1.51 -19.77 29.64
CA ASP A 499 -1.13 -18.65 30.47
C ASP A 499 -1.76 -18.77 31.87
N ASN A 500 -0.96 -18.51 32.90
CA ASN A 500 -1.32 -18.66 34.32
C ASN A 500 -1.74 -20.08 34.77
N LEU A 501 -1.60 -21.12 33.93
CA LEU A 501 -1.79 -22.52 34.34
C LEU A 501 -0.49 -23.12 34.93
N PRO A 502 -0.59 -23.97 35.97
CA PRO A 502 0.56 -24.69 36.48
C PRO A 502 1.06 -25.72 35.44
N LEU A 503 2.34 -26.07 35.48
CA LEU A 503 3.02 -26.83 34.41
C LEU A 503 2.34 -28.17 34.10
N GLU A 504 1.79 -28.83 35.12
CA GLU A 504 1.05 -30.09 35.04
C GLU A 504 -0.31 -29.98 34.35
N GLU A 505 -0.90 -28.78 34.29
CA GLU A 505 -2.17 -28.50 33.63
C GLU A 505 -1.98 -27.89 32.24
N LYS A 506 -0.75 -27.46 31.90
CA LYS A 506 -0.45 -26.89 30.58
C LYS A 506 -0.68 -27.92 29.47
N LYS A 507 -1.43 -27.51 28.47
CA LYS A 507 -1.64 -28.25 27.24
C LYS A 507 -0.34 -28.30 26.44
N GLN A 508 0.11 -29.52 26.17
CA GLN A 508 1.24 -29.75 25.28
C GLN A 508 0.81 -30.52 24.04
N ILE A 509 1.28 -30.09 22.88
CA ILE A 509 1.02 -30.75 21.61
C ILE A 509 2.29 -31.36 21.01
N GLU A 510 2.12 -32.33 20.11
CA GLU A 510 3.23 -32.85 19.30
C GLU A 510 3.17 -32.32 17.88
N LEU A 511 4.34 -32.03 17.32
CA LEU A 511 4.48 -31.48 15.98
C LEU A 511 5.09 -32.54 15.06
N PHE A 512 4.52 -32.69 13.87
CA PHE A 512 5.00 -33.56 12.81
C PHE A 512 5.31 -32.71 11.60
N LEU A 513 6.59 -32.41 11.41
CA LEU A 513 7.04 -31.41 10.46
C LEU A 513 7.93 -32.05 9.42
N ASN A 514 7.68 -31.78 8.14
CA ASN A 514 8.69 -32.06 7.14
C ASN A 514 9.91 -31.14 7.34
N PHE A 515 11.02 -31.46 6.69
CA PHE A 515 12.28 -30.72 6.90
C PHE A 515 12.16 -29.24 6.53
N SER A 516 11.44 -28.91 5.45
CA SER A 516 11.19 -27.51 5.07
C SER A 516 10.41 -26.74 6.14
N SER A 517 9.33 -27.31 6.67
CA SER A 517 8.50 -26.66 7.70
C SER A 517 9.25 -26.49 9.02
N LEU A 518 10.09 -27.46 9.40
CA LEU A 518 10.97 -27.34 10.55
C LEU A 518 11.88 -26.13 10.42
N ASN A 519 12.55 -25.96 9.27
CA ASN A 519 13.43 -24.81 9.03
C ASN A 519 12.66 -23.48 9.01
N LYS A 520 11.47 -23.47 8.41
CA LYS A 520 10.61 -22.29 8.35
C LYS A 520 10.23 -21.77 9.74
N PHE A 521 9.91 -22.67 10.68
CA PHE A 521 9.38 -22.32 12.01
C PHE A 521 10.36 -22.56 13.16
N ALA A 522 11.64 -22.84 12.89
CA ALA A 522 12.63 -23.22 13.91
C ALA A 522 12.73 -22.20 15.05
N ASN A 523 12.75 -20.91 14.72
CA ASN A 523 12.83 -19.84 15.71
C ASN A 523 11.55 -19.74 16.55
N LEU A 524 10.37 -19.83 15.93
CA LEU A 524 9.09 -19.79 16.64
C LEU A 524 9.02 -20.90 17.70
N MET A 525 9.41 -22.11 17.34
CA MET A 525 9.40 -23.28 18.25
C MET A 525 10.47 -23.21 19.35
N SER A 526 11.45 -22.32 19.23
CA SER A 526 12.51 -22.15 20.24
C SER A 526 12.09 -21.27 21.42
N LEU A 527 11.01 -20.49 21.28
CA LEU A 527 10.62 -19.44 22.22
C LEU A 527 9.96 -19.95 23.50
N ASP A 528 9.13 -21.00 23.42
CA ASP A 528 8.56 -21.64 24.62
C ASP A 528 8.38 -23.15 24.45
N LYS A 529 9.11 -23.91 25.26
CA LYS A 529 9.06 -25.38 25.30
C LYS A 529 7.85 -25.92 26.08
N SER A 530 7.08 -25.06 26.76
CA SER A 530 5.97 -25.50 27.60
C SER A 530 4.77 -26.00 26.77
N ALA A 531 4.56 -25.45 25.57
CA ALA A 531 3.46 -25.82 24.67
C ALA A 531 3.78 -26.99 23.72
N VAL A 532 5.06 -27.24 23.41
CA VAL A 532 5.49 -28.29 22.47
C VAL A 532 6.17 -29.43 23.22
N ARG A 533 5.52 -30.60 23.24
CA ARG A 533 6.05 -31.79 23.91
C ARG A 533 7.18 -32.44 23.12
N LYS A 534 6.99 -32.60 21.80
CA LYS A 534 7.91 -33.31 20.93
C LYS A 534 7.70 -32.90 19.47
N ILE A 535 8.81 -32.86 18.73
CA ILE A 535 8.82 -32.64 17.28
C ILE A 535 9.29 -33.93 16.60
N TYR A 536 8.52 -34.40 15.63
CA TYR A 536 8.85 -35.50 14.74
C TYR A 536 9.16 -34.92 13.37
N ILE A 537 10.31 -35.28 12.82
CA ILE A 537 10.67 -34.93 11.45
C ILE A 537 10.10 -36.02 10.54
N ILE A 538 9.13 -35.68 9.71
CA ILE A 538 8.52 -36.62 8.76
C ILE A 538 9.24 -36.57 7.42
N GLN A 539 9.54 -37.75 6.87
CA GLN A 539 10.27 -37.91 5.62
C GLN A 539 9.69 -39.09 4.84
N PRO A 540 9.64 -39.02 3.49
CA PRO A 540 9.17 -40.12 2.66
C PRO A 540 9.86 -41.44 3.00
N GLY A 541 9.07 -42.50 3.21
CA GLY A 541 9.58 -43.86 3.45
C GLY A 541 10.03 -44.15 4.89
N ILE A 542 10.03 -43.17 5.79
CA ILE A 542 10.30 -43.38 7.22
C ILE A 542 8.97 -43.41 7.98
N THR A 543 8.52 -44.61 8.31
CA THR A 543 7.29 -44.84 9.06
C THR A 543 7.48 -44.51 10.54
N ALA A 544 6.52 -43.79 11.13
CA ALA A 544 6.44 -43.53 12.57
C ALA A 544 5.33 -44.40 13.20
N ASP A 545 5.74 -45.35 14.04
CA ASP A 545 4.80 -46.18 14.80
C ASP A 545 4.32 -45.44 16.05
N LEU A 546 3.05 -45.04 16.04
CA LEU A 546 2.42 -44.27 17.10
C LEU A 546 1.21 -45.01 17.68
N ARG A 547 1.13 -46.34 17.46
CA ARG A 547 -0.03 -47.15 17.85
C ARG A 547 -0.33 -47.08 19.34
N ASP A 548 0.70 -47.12 20.17
CA ASP A 548 0.52 -47.13 21.63
C ASP A 548 0.04 -45.79 22.17
N LYS A 549 0.30 -44.69 21.45
CA LYS A 549 -0.07 -43.34 21.88
C LYS A 549 -1.34 -42.84 21.21
N TYR A 550 -1.39 -42.89 19.89
CA TYR A 550 -2.46 -42.31 19.08
C TYR A 550 -3.28 -43.35 18.34
N GLY A 551 -2.98 -44.65 18.46
CA GLY A 551 -3.74 -45.69 17.74
C GLY A 551 -3.50 -45.71 16.23
N PHE A 552 -2.38 -45.18 15.73
CA PHE A 552 -2.06 -45.27 14.30
C PHE A 552 -0.58 -45.46 14.00
N ILE A 553 -0.29 -46.00 12.81
CA ILE A 553 1.04 -45.93 12.20
C ILE A 553 0.98 -44.87 11.09
N LEU A 554 1.93 -43.94 11.09
CA LEU A 554 2.07 -42.93 10.06
C LEU A 554 3.14 -43.36 9.06
N SER A 555 2.78 -43.40 7.79
CA SER A 555 3.71 -43.62 6.68
C SER A 555 3.71 -42.40 5.74
N PRO A 556 4.67 -41.47 5.90
CA PRO A 556 4.85 -40.39 4.94
C PRO A 556 5.28 -40.95 3.58
N THR A 557 4.68 -40.43 2.52
CA THR A 557 4.88 -40.87 1.14
C THR A 557 5.60 -39.78 0.35
N LYS A 558 6.28 -40.18 -0.71
CA LYS A 558 6.95 -39.26 -1.64
C LYS A 558 5.89 -38.43 -2.38
N ALA A 559 6.04 -37.12 -2.36
CA ALA A 559 5.30 -36.21 -3.22
C ALA A 559 6.22 -35.64 -4.32
N LYS A 560 5.62 -35.18 -5.42
CA LYS A 560 6.31 -34.44 -6.48
C LYS A 560 5.79 -33.02 -6.46
N HIS A 561 6.36 -32.18 -5.61
CA HIS A 561 5.93 -30.82 -5.42
C HIS A 561 7.12 -29.93 -5.16
N ARG A 562 7.04 -28.66 -5.60
CA ARG A 562 8.13 -27.72 -5.41
C ARG A 562 8.15 -27.28 -3.95
N GLU A 563 9.32 -27.19 -3.35
CA GLU A 563 9.48 -26.79 -1.95
C GLU A 563 10.49 -25.65 -1.78
N LEU A 564 10.46 -25.01 -0.61
CA LEU A 564 11.38 -23.91 -0.28
C LEU A 564 12.83 -24.39 -0.04
N TRP A 565 13.00 -25.55 0.62
CA TRP A 565 14.33 -26.09 0.96
C TRP A 565 14.76 -27.30 0.13
N GLY A 566 13.84 -27.96 -0.58
CA GLY A 566 14.12 -29.12 -1.43
C GLY A 566 12.85 -29.89 -1.79
N ASP A 567 12.63 -30.13 -3.08
CA ASP A 567 11.43 -30.79 -3.63
C ASP A 567 11.20 -32.19 -3.04
N GLU A 568 12.25 -32.86 -2.58
CA GLU A 568 12.20 -34.18 -1.94
C GLU A 568 11.55 -34.21 -0.56
N TYR A 569 11.36 -33.04 0.07
CA TYR A 569 10.82 -32.95 1.43
C TYR A 569 9.31 -32.83 1.48
N SER A 570 8.62 -32.57 0.37
CA SER A 570 7.16 -32.61 0.35
C SER A 570 6.67 -34.04 0.52
N VAL A 571 5.65 -34.23 1.37
CA VAL A 571 5.12 -35.56 1.69
C VAL A 571 3.60 -35.64 1.51
N GLY A 572 3.13 -36.76 0.96
CA GLY A 572 1.77 -37.23 1.19
C GLY A 572 1.71 -38.05 2.48
N LEU A 573 0.51 -38.34 2.99
CA LEU A 573 0.33 -39.00 4.28
C LEU A 573 -0.51 -40.27 4.15
N ILE A 574 -0.09 -41.34 4.82
CA ILE A 574 -0.91 -42.54 5.04
C ILE A 574 -0.98 -42.80 6.55
N PHE A 575 -2.21 -42.87 7.06
CA PHE A 575 -2.51 -43.28 8.42
C PHE A 575 -3.08 -44.70 8.39
N ASP A 576 -2.33 -45.67 8.92
CA ASP A 576 -2.88 -46.97 9.29
C ASP A 576 -3.53 -46.84 10.67
N LEU A 577 -4.82 -46.54 10.70
CA LEU A 577 -5.63 -46.38 11.89
C LEU A 577 -5.99 -47.76 12.47
N ILE A 578 -5.71 -47.94 13.76
CA ILE A 578 -5.83 -49.21 14.47
C ILE A 578 -6.57 -48.95 15.78
N GLU A 579 -7.73 -49.58 15.95
CA GLU A 579 -8.49 -49.47 17.19
C GLU A 579 -7.69 -50.10 18.34
N THR A 580 -7.57 -49.38 19.45
CA THR A 580 -6.72 -49.81 20.57
C THR A 580 -7.21 -51.14 21.17
N ASN A 581 -8.53 -51.36 21.13
CA ASN A 581 -9.22 -52.53 21.69
C ASN A 581 -9.32 -53.72 20.69
N ASP A 582 -9.20 -53.48 19.38
CA ASP A 582 -9.20 -54.53 18.36
C ASP A 582 -8.08 -54.31 17.34
N LYS A 583 -6.89 -54.82 17.67
CA LYS A 583 -5.68 -54.69 16.84
C LYS A 583 -5.74 -55.45 15.51
N LYS A 584 -6.83 -56.16 15.19
CA LYS A 584 -6.94 -57.00 13.97
C LYS A 584 -7.43 -56.24 12.75
N LYS A 585 -8.15 -55.12 12.91
CA LYS A 585 -8.71 -54.36 11.79
C LYS A 585 -7.89 -53.08 11.56
N LYS A 586 -7.18 -53.03 10.43
CA LYS A 586 -6.44 -51.83 9.98
C LYS A 586 -7.33 -51.05 9.02
N PHE A 587 -7.48 -49.76 9.25
CA PHE A 587 -8.18 -48.85 8.36
C PHE A 587 -7.19 -47.83 7.79
N LYS A 588 -7.10 -47.73 6.47
CA LYS A 588 -6.11 -46.86 5.81
C LYS A 588 -6.74 -45.56 5.30
N LEU A 589 -6.32 -44.45 5.89
CA LEU A 589 -6.61 -43.10 5.38
C LEU A 589 -5.37 -42.58 4.63
N GLY A 590 -5.49 -42.43 3.31
CA GLY A 590 -4.48 -41.80 2.47
C GLY A 590 -4.85 -40.35 2.15
N MET A 591 -3.85 -39.47 2.13
CA MET A 591 -3.98 -38.07 1.75
C MET A 591 -2.83 -37.72 0.82
N THR A 592 -3.13 -37.36 -0.43
CA THR A 592 -2.08 -37.08 -1.41
C THR A 592 -1.36 -35.78 -1.10
N ILE A 593 -2.11 -34.81 -0.54
CA ILE A 593 -1.71 -33.41 -0.45
C ILE A 593 -1.31 -32.89 -1.86
N ASP A 594 -0.65 -31.74 -1.92
CA ASP A 594 -0.07 -31.15 -3.11
C ASP A 594 1.01 -32.06 -3.72
N THR A 595 0.72 -32.60 -4.91
CA THR A 595 1.66 -33.48 -5.61
C THR A 595 1.34 -33.58 -7.10
N GLY A 596 2.37 -33.73 -7.94
CA GLY A 596 2.24 -34.17 -9.32
C GLY A 596 2.07 -35.69 -9.42
N TYR A 597 1.36 -36.16 -10.45
CA TYR A 597 1.18 -37.60 -10.63
C TYR A 597 2.41 -38.27 -11.29
N THR A 598 2.78 -39.43 -10.75
CA THR A 598 3.59 -40.47 -11.40
C THR A 598 3.06 -41.84 -11.01
N ASN A 599 3.37 -42.89 -11.78
CA ASN A 599 2.99 -44.26 -11.42
C ASN A 599 3.58 -44.70 -10.06
N GLU A 600 4.79 -44.23 -9.73
CA GLU A 600 5.42 -44.46 -8.43
C GLU A 600 4.57 -43.85 -7.31
N ILE A 601 4.13 -42.60 -7.49
CA ILE A 601 3.31 -41.90 -6.50
C ILE A 601 1.96 -42.58 -6.33
N GLY A 602 1.28 -42.93 -7.42
CA GLY A 602 0.01 -43.63 -7.37
C GLY A 602 0.09 -44.99 -6.67
N ALA A 603 1.20 -45.72 -6.85
CA ALA A 603 1.40 -47.01 -6.20
C ALA A 603 1.50 -46.93 -4.67
N GLN A 604 1.92 -45.80 -4.10
CA GLN A 604 2.04 -45.62 -2.64
C GLN A 604 0.68 -45.67 -1.94
N PHE A 605 -0.39 -45.21 -2.59
CA PHE A 605 -1.74 -45.13 -2.02
C PHE A 605 -2.60 -46.38 -2.30
N LYS A 606 -1.98 -47.46 -2.80
CA LYS A 606 -2.69 -48.72 -3.02
C LYS A 606 -3.34 -49.22 -1.74
N GLU A 607 -4.56 -49.71 -1.91
CA GLU A 607 -5.34 -50.31 -0.84
C GLU A 607 -5.77 -49.35 0.29
N CYS A 608 -5.65 -48.03 0.10
CA CYS A 608 -6.31 -47.08 1.00
C CYS A 608 -7.82 -47.36 1.06
N ASP A 609 -8.43 -47.24 2.24
CA ASP A 609 -9.89 -47.32 2.39
C ASP A 609 -10.54 -45.99 2.00
N ILE A 610 -9.95 -44.89 2.46
CA ILE A 610 -10.28 -43.53 2.02
C ILE A 610 -9.03 -42.93 1.39
N LEU A 611 -9.19 -42.27 0.24
CA LEU A 611 -8.17 -41.38 -0.32
C LEU A 611 -8.73 -39.96 -0.42
N ILE A 612 -8.09 -39.02 0.27
CA ILE A 612 -8.29 -37.59 0.04
C ILE A 612 -7.27 -37.15 -1.01
N ALA A 613 -7.74 -36.94 -2.23
CA ALA A 613 -6.92 -36.61 -3.39
C ALA A 613 -7.01 -35.12 -3.70
N HIS A 614 -5.86 -34.48 -3.76
CA HIS A 614 -5.70 -33.14 -4.31
C HIS A 614 -6.10 -33.10 -5.79
N ILE A 615 -6.51 -31.93 -6.28
CA ILE A 615 -6.70 -31.68 -7.72
C ILE A 615 -5.99 -30.41 -8.18
N GLY A 616 -6.09 -29.35 -7.39
CA GLY A 616 -5.61 -28.02 -7.74
C GLY A 616 -6.40 -27.39 -8.86
N SER A 617 -5.68 -26.81 -9.83
CA SER A 617 -6.26 -26.15 -11.00
C SER A 617 -6.37 -27.09 -12.20
N ILE A 618 -7.26 -26.78 -13.15
CA ILE A 618 -7.39 -27.49 -14.44
C ILE A 618 -7.08 -26.50 -15.57
N LYS A 619 -6.18 -26.89 -16.48
CA LYS A 619 -5.69 -26.10 -17.61
C LYS A 619 -6.15 -26.72 -18.92
N GLU A 620 -6.29 -25.87 -19.93
CA GLU A 620 -6.77 -26.22 -21.27
C GLU A 620 -6.04 -27.42 -21.89
N LYS A 621 -4.71 -27.53 -21.68
CA LYS A 621 -3.91 -28.64 -22.19
C LYS A 621 -4.40 -30.02 -21.73
N GLU A 622 -5.11 -30.12 -20.61
CA GLU A 622 -5.70 -31.40 -20.17
C GLU A 622 -6.85 -31.86 -21.06
N PHE A 623 -7.42 -31.00 -21.89
CA PHE A 623 -8.49 -31.32 -22.84
C PHE A 623 -7.98 -31.57 -24.27
N ASP A 624 -6.71 -31.25 -24.57
CA ASP A 624 -6.13 -31.51 -25.88
C ASP A 624 -5.85 -33.00 -26.08
N LEU A 625 -6.62 -33.64 -26.96
CA LEU A 625 -6.48 -35.05 -27.28
C LEU A 625 -5.29 -35.36 -28.19
N ASN A 626 -4.65 -34.35 -28.78
CA ASN A 626 -3.45 -34.52 -29.62
C ASN A 626 -2.17 -34.62 -28.80
N LEU A 627 -2.17 -34.12 -27.55
CA LEU A 627 -1.04 -34.27 -26.64
C LEU A 627 -0.99 -35.68 -26.06
N ASN A 628 0.23 -36.19 -25.86
CA ASN A 628 0.37 -37.47 -25.18
C ASN A 628 0.01 -37.32 -23.68
N LEU A 629 -0.33 -38.45 -23.03
CA LEU A 629 -0.84 -38.42 -21.65
C LEU A 629 0.16 -37.79 -20.67
N ASN A 630 1.46 -37.96 -20.88
CA ASN A 630 2.49 -37.44 -19.99
C ASN A 630 2.62 -35.91 -20.09
N GLU A 631 2.42 -35.35 -21.28
CA GLU A 631 2.42 -33.89 -21.52
C GLU A 631 1.22 -33.19 -20.87
N ARG A 632 0.10 -33.91 -20.72
CA ARG A 632 -1.11 -33.39 -20.09
C ARG A 632 -0.99 -33.28 -18.56
N LEU A 633 -0.19 -34.13 -17.92
CA LEU A 633 0.04 -34.10 -16.46
C LEU A 633 0.78 -32.83 -16.02
N TYR A 634 0.54 -32.39 -14.77
CA TYR A 634 1.31 -31.30 -14.18
C TYR A 634 2.54 -31.79 -13.41
N LYS A 635 3.47 -30.86 -13.23
CA LYS A 635 4.70 -31.10 -12.49
C LYS A 635 4.44 -31.21 -10.99
N ASN A 636 3.64 -30.30 -10.44
CA ASN A 636 3.51 -30.09 -8.99
C ASN A 636 2.11 -30.36 -8.42
N HIS A 637 1.11 -30.54 -9.28
CA HIS A 637 -0.30 -30.75 -8.90
C HIS A 637 -0.87 -31.92 -9.70
N LEU A 638 -2.00 -32.46 -9.25
CA LEU A 638 -2.58 -33.64 -9.88
C LEU A 638 -3.34 -33.25 -11.16
N GLY A 639 -4.10 -32.16 -11.14
CA GLY A 639 -5.00 -31.81 -12.23
C GLY A 639 -6.09 -32.85 -12.44
N LEU A 640 -6.96 -32.64 -13.43
CA LEU A 640 -8.06 -33.55 -13.73
C LEU A 640 -7.56 -34.99 -13.98
N ILE A 641 -6.53 -35.12 -14.82
CA ILE A 641 -6.03 -36.43 -15.27
C ILE A 641 -5.23 -37.11 -14.17
N GLY A 642 -4.35 -36.40 -13.47
CA GLY A 642 -3.56 -36.98 -12.39
C GLY A 642 -4.45 -37.42 -11.22
N THR A 643 -5.48 -36.64 -10.87
CA THR A 643 -6.45 -37.00 -9.83
C THR A 643 -7.24 -38.25 -10.24
N THR A 644 -7.68 -38.32 -11.50
CA THR A 644 -8.34 -39.52 -12.02
C THR A 644 -7.44 -40.76 -11.93
N LYS A 645 -6.17 -40.62 -12.35
CA LYS A 645 -5.21 -41.75 -12.36
C LYS A 645 -4.86 -42.20 -10.95
N ILE A 646 -4.60 -41.30 -10.01
CA ILE A 646 -4.24 -41.68 -8.64
C ILE A 646 -5.39 -42.38 -7.91
N ILE A 647 -6.63 -41.93 -8.11
CA ILE A 647 -7.81 -42.59 -7.55
C ILE A 647 -7.99 -43.98 -8.17
N LYS A 648 -7.79 -44.11 -9.49
CA LYS A 648 -7.86 -45.40 -10.17
C LYS A 648 -6.78 -46.37 -9.69
N ASP A 649 -5.54 -45.91 -9.50
CA ASP A 649 -4.42 -46.75 -9.07
C ASP A 649 -4.54 -47.19 -7.61
N SER A 650 -5.07 -46.32 -6.75
CA SER A 650 -5.31 -46.61 -5.33
C SER A 650 -6.56 -47.48 -5.09
N SER A 651 -7.55 -47.35 -5.97
CA SER A 651 -8.87 -48.01 -5.91
C SER A 651 -9.49 -47.94 -4.50
N PRO A 652 -9.66 -46.74 -3.91
CA PRO A 652 -10.09 -46.56 -2.52
C PRO A 652 -11.59 -46.81 -2.40
N LYS A 653 -12.11 -47.28 -1.26
CA LYS A 653 -13.57 -47.47 -1.08
C LYS A 653 -14.33 -46.15 -1.30
N LEU A 654 -13.79 -45.06 -0.74
CA LEU A 654 -14.24 -43.69 -0.93
C LEU A 654 -13.06 -42.81 -1.37
N ALA A 655 -13.24 -42.10 -2.47
CA ALA A 655 -12.35 -41.01 -2.88
C ALA A 655 -12.99 -39.66 -2.55
N VAL A 656 -12.26 -38.79 -1.86
CA VAL A 656 -12.65 -37.40 -1.63
C VAL A 656 -11.72 -36.53 -2.47
N ILE A 657 -12.25 -35.78 -3.44
CA ILE A 657 -11.45 -34.82 -4.19
C ILE A 657 -11.47 -33.52 -3.41
N SER A 658 -10.30 -33.01 -3.07
CA SER A 658 -10.12 -31.81 -2.25
C SER A 658 -9.12 -30.86 -2.91
N GLU A 659 -8.92 -29.69 -2.31
CA GLU A 659 -7.95 -28.69 -2.77
C GLU A 659 -8.23 -28.24 -4.21
N PHE A 660 -9.47 -27.83 -4.47
CA PHE A 660 -9.85 -27.27 -5.75
C PHE A 660 -9.33 -25.84 -5.90
N GLY A 661 -8.96 -25.48 -7.13
CA GLY A 661 -8.82 -24.09 -7.54
C GLY A 661 -10.11 -23.31 -7.33
N GLU A 662 -10.00 -22.07 -6.84
CA GLU A 662 -11.14 -21.15 -6.67
C GLU A 662 -11.89 -20.95 -8.00
N GLU A 663 -11.17 -20.96 -9.12
CA GLU A 663 -11.71 -20.81 -10.47
C GLU A 663 -12.70 -21.92 -10.87
N LEU A 664 -12.70 -23.05 -10.16
CA LEU A 664 -13.57 -24.18 -10.46
C LEU A 664 -14.96 -24.03 -9.84
N GLY A 665 -15.14 -23.17 -8.83
CA GLY A 665 -16.46 -22.77 -8.30
C GLY A 665 -17.45 -23.93 -8.10
N SER A 666 -18.56 -23.91 -8.84
CA SER A 666 -19.60 -24.96 -8.82
C SER A 666 -19.23 -26.22 -9.61
N LEU A 667 -18.30 -26.12 -10.58
CA LEU A 667 -17.87 -27.26 -11.42
C LEU A 667 -17.21 -28.38 -10.61
N ARG A 668 -16.80 -28.12 -9.38
CA ARG A 668 -16.28 -29.14 -8.45
C ARG A 668 -17.18 -30.37 -8.35
N VAL A 669 -18.51 -30.16 -8.34
CA VAL A 669 -19.50 -31.24 -8.29
C VAL A 669 -19.48 -32.06 -9.58
N ASP A 670 -19.49 -31.39 -10.73
CA ASP A 670 -19.53 -32.05 -12.03
C ASP A 670 -18.21 -32.75 -12.38
N ILE A 671 -17.07 -32.12 -12.06
CA ILE A 671 -15.74 -32.72 -12.18
C ILE A 671 -15.66 -34.00 -11.34
N SER A 672 -16.11 -33.96 -10.09
CA SER A 672 -16.08 -35.14 -9.22
C SER A 672 -16.97 -36.26 -9.73
N LYS A 673 -18.17 -35.93 -10.25
CA LYS A 673 -19.06 -36.92 -10.90
C LYS A 673 -18.42 -37.52 -12.16
N ALA A 674 -17.75 -36.71 -12.97
CA ALA A 674 -17.05 -37.17 -14.17
C ALA A 674 -15.91 -38.14 -13.81
N ILE A 675 -15.10 -37.81 -12.80
CA ILE A 675 -14.06 -38.69 -12.28
C ILE A 675 -14.68 -39.97 -11.73
N GLU A 676 -15.74 -39.87 -10.92
CA GLU A 676 -16.46 -41.03 -10.37
C GLU A 676 -16.86 -42.03 -11.47
N GLY A 677 -17.43 -41.54 -12.57
CA GLY A 677 -17.85 -42.38 -13.70
C GLY A 677 -16.72 -43.19 -14.34
N VAL A 678 -15.47 -42.76 -14.18
CA VAL A 678 -14.27 -43.42 -14.73
C VAL A 678 -13.58 -44.34 -13.72
N VAL A 679 -13.53 -43.95 -12.45
CA VAL A 679 -12.74 -44.64 -11.41
C VAL A 679 -13.53 -45.69 -10.64
N LYS A 680 -14.86 -45.65 -10.68
CA LYS A 680 -15.72 -46.59 -9.97
C LYS A 680 -15.47 -48.02 -10.46
N ASP A 681 -15.24 -48.92 -9.51
CA ASP A 681 -14.97 -50.33 -9.78
C ASP A 681 -15.58 -51.23 -8.69
N ARG A 682 -15.08 -52.47 -8.55
CA ARG A 682 -15.58 -53.40 -7.52
C ARG A 682 -15.26 -52.92 -6.09
N ARG A 683 -14.17 -52.19 -5.87
CA ARG A 683 -13.73 -51.67 -4.57
C ARG A 683 -14.06 -50.18 -4.43
N CYS A 684 -13.74 -49.35 -5.41
CA CYS A 684 -14.06 -47.93 -5.43
C CYS A 684 -15.55 -47.71 -5.66
N LYS A 685 -16.25 -47.32 -4.60
CA LYS A 685 -17.72 -47.21 -4.59
C LYS A 685 -18.20 -45.80 -4.89
N ARG A 686 -17.46 -44.79 -4.43
CA ARG A 686 -17.89 -43.39 -4.47
C ARG A 686 -16.69 -42.47 -4.66
N CYS A 687 -16.90 -41.41 -5.45
CA CYS A 687 -16.02 -40.25 -5.50
C CYS A 687 -16.84 -38.98 -5.30
N ILE A 688 -16.46 -38.14 -4.34
CA ILE A 688 -17.23 -36.97 -3.92
C ILE A 688 -16.31 -35.76 -3.68
N PRO A 689 -16.74 -34.52 -3.99
CA PRO A 689 -15.94 -33.34 -3.65
C PRO A 689 -15.96 -33.08 -2.13
N GLY A 690 -14.79 -32.73 -1.60
CA GLY A 690 -14.61 -32.21 -0.25
C GLY A 690 -14.79 -30.69 -0.20
N ASP A 691 -15.35 -30.22 0.91
CA ASP A 691 -15.50 -28.81 1.26
C ASP A 691 -15.56 -28.68 2.79
N ILE A 692 -15.47 -27.46 3.30
CA ILE A 692 -15.51 -27.10 4.71
C ILE A 692 -16.73 -27.75 5.39
N GLY A 693 -16.46 -28.55 6.43
CA GLY A 693 -17.49 -29.21 7.25
C GLY A 693 -17.92 -30.59 6.75
N MET A 694 -17.38 -31.07 5.62
CA MET A 694 -17.56 -32.48 5.25
C MET A 694 -16.96 -33.37 6.33
N LYS A 695 -17.80 -34.17 6.99
CA LYS A 695 -17.40 -35.05 8.10
C LYS A 695 -17.68 -36.51 7.76
N ILE A 696 -16.66 -37.35 7.89
CA ILE A 696 -16.70 -38.78 7.56
C ILE A 696 -16.42 -39.59 8.81
N SER A 697 -17.34 -40.47 9.21
CA SER A 697 -17.13 -41.37 10.35
C SER A 697 -16.17 -42.50 10.00
N LEU A 698 -15.33 -42.86 10.95
CA LEU A 698 -14.32 -43.89 10.82
C LEU A 698 -14.55 -44.99 11.87
N PRO A 699 -14.33 -46.27 11.56
CA PRO A 699 -13.91 -46.82 10.26
C PRO A 699 -15.08 -47.12 9.30
N ASP A 700 -16.30 -46.74 9.64
CA ASP A 700 -17.53 -47.12 8.91
C ASP A 700 -17.69 -46.48 7.52
N ILE A 701 -16.98 -45.38 7.23
CA ILE A 701 -17.07 -44.63 5.97
C ILE A 701 -18.51 -44.12 5.70
N LYS A 702 -19.14 -43.58 6.73
CA LYS A 702 -20.43 -42.86 6.59
C LYS A 702 -20.19 -41.36 6.55
N ILE A 703 -20.98 -40.64 5.77
CA ILE A 703 -20.84 -39.20 5.60
C ILE A 703 -21.97 -38.51 6.38
N ARG A 704 -21.64 -37.44 7.10
CA ARG A 704 -22.60 -36.60 7.82
C ARG A 704 -23.57 -35.96 6.81
N CYS A 705 -24.87 -36.14 7.03
CA CYS A 705 -25.89 -35.40 6.30
C CYS A 705 -26.17 -34.07 7.00
N ASP A 706 -26.00 -32.95 6.32
CA ASP A 706 -26.17 -31.62 6.92
C ASP A 706 -27.62 -31.39 7.40
N MET A 707 -28.61 -31.71 6.56
CA MET A 707 -30.02 -31.51 6.92
C MET A 707 -30.49 -32.42 8.05
N CYS A 708 -30.21 -33.73 8.00
CA CYS A 708 -30.56 -34.63 9.11
C CYS A 708 -29.89 -34.21 10.42
N SER A 709 -28.65 -33.72 10.35
CA SER A 709 -27.93 -33.28 11.55
C SER A 709 -28.54 -32.00 12.13
N ASN A 710 -28.92 -31.05 11.27
CA ASN A 710 -29.61 -29.84 11.68
C ASN A 710 -30.99 -30.14 12.29
N GLU A 711 -31.75 -31.08 11.71
CA GLU A 711 -33.07 -31.50 12.24
C GLU A 711 -32.97 -32.12 13.64
N LYS A 712 -31.90 -32.88 13.92
CA LYS A 712 -31.71 -33.57 15.21
C LYS A 712 -30.93 -32.77 16.24
N GLY A 713 -30.17 -31.76 15.82
CA GLY A 713 -29.23 -31.03 16.68
C GLY A 713 -27.97 -31.82 17.05
N GLU A 714 -27.69 -32.92 16.35
CA GLU A 714 -26.50 -33.76 16.54
C GLU A 714 -26.03 -34.35 15.20
N ASP A 715 -24.80 -34.87 15.13
CA ASP A 715 -24.27 -35.44 13.89
C ASP A 715 -25.02 -36.72 13.48
N VAL A 716 -25.64 -36.69 12.30
CA VAL A 716 -26.31 -37.84 11.69
C VAL A 716 -25.50 -38.32 10.48
N PHE A 717 -24.94 -39.51 10.62
CA PHE A 717 -24.15 -40.18 9.58
C PHE A 717 -25.00 -41.16 8.77
N VAL A 718 -24.85 -41.13 7.45
CA VAL A 718 -25.53 -42.04 6.51
C VAL A 718 -24.52 -42.68 5.56
N ASP A 719 -24.92 -43.78 4.92
CA ASP A 719 -24.05 -44.50 3.99
C ASP A 719 -23.61 -43.61 2.81
N MET A 720 -22.35 -43.72 2.39
CA MET A 720 -21.79 -42.91 1.30
C MET A 720 -22.54 -43.08 -0.03
N SER A 721 -23.23 -44.20 -0.25
CA SER A 721 -24.06 -44.45 -1.44
C SER A 721 -25.38 -43.68 -1.45
N GLU A 722 -25.74 -43.08 -0.32
CA GLU A 722 -26.95 -42.28 -0.14
C GLU A 722 -26.69 -40.78 -0.13
N ILE A 723 -25.42 -40.36 -0.17
CA ILE A 723 -25.03 -38.96 -0.04
C ILE A 723 -24.71 -38.33 -1.39
N ASN A 724 -25.26 -37.13 -1.58
CA ASN A 724 -24.99 -36.25 -2.69
C ASN A 724 -24.44 -34.91 -2.18
N ALA A 725 -23.43 -34.39 -2.86
CA ALA A 725 -22.96 -33.03 -2.66
C ALA A 725 -23.75 -32.09 -3.58
N ILE A 726 -24.31 -31.03 -3.01
CA ILE A 726 -25.04 -29.98 -3.71
C ILE A 726 -24.29 -28.67 -3.56
N TYR A 727 -24.20 -27.93 -4.67
CA TYR A 727 -23.77 -26.54 -4.66
C TYR A 727 -25.02 -25.65 -4.59
N PHE A 728 -25.15 -24.84 -3.53
CA PHE A 728 -26.19 -23.82 -3.45
C PHE A 728 -25.64 -22.49 -3.99
N PRO A 729 -26.36 -21.80 -4.91
CA PRO A 729 -25.93 -20.51 -5.46
C PRO A 729 -25.77 -19.41 -4.40
N GLU A 730 -25.04 -18.35 -4.74
CA GLU A 730 -24.60 -17.24 -3.87
C GLU A 730 -25.73 -16.41 -3.20
N GLU A 731 -26.99 -16.70 -3.48
CA GLU A 731 -28.17 -15.95 -3.02
C GLU A 731 -28.75 -16.48 -1.68
N VAL A 732 -28.12 -17.48 -1.05
CA VAL A 732 -28.53 -18.01 0.25
C VAL A 732 -27.73 -17.34 1.38
N PRO A 733 -28.38 -16.74 2.40
CA PRO A 733 -27.68 -16.20 3.58
C PRO A 733 -26.81 -17.27 4.25
N GLY A 734 -25.51 -17.02 4.42
CA GLY A 734 -24.58 -18.01 5.01
C GLY A 734 -23.17 -17.92 4.45
N ASP A 735 -22.66 -19.05 3.94
CA ASP A 735 -21.31 -19.22 3.38
C ASP A 735 -21.45 -19.52 1.86
N PRO A 736 -21.47 -18.48 1.00
CA PRO A 736 -21.74 -18.61 -0.44
C PRO A 736 -20.79 -19.60 -1.12
N GLY A 737 -21.35 -20.50 -1.94
CA GLY A 737 -20.59 -21.48 -2.70
C GLY A 737 -20.04 -22.66 -1.88
N LYS A 738 -20.40 -22.79 -0.60
CA LYS A 738 -20.17 -23.98 0.21
C LYS A 738 -20.97 -25.18 -0.31
N LEU A 739 -20.33 -26.35 -0.39
CA LEU A 739 -21.04 -27.60 -0.66
C LEU A 739 -21.82 -28.08 0.57
N THR A 740 -23.03 -28.56 0.31
CA THR A 740 -23.90 -29.20 1.33
C THR A 740 -24.08 -30.67 0.99
N TYR A 741 -23.99 -31.53 2.00
CA TYR A 741 -24.06 -32.98 1.87
C TYR A 741 -25.43 -33.49 2.32
N LEU A 742 -26.26 -33.91 1.36
CA LEU A 742 -27.63 -34.35 1.60
C LEU A 742 -27.78 -35.85 1.32
N CYS A 743 -28.45 -36.54 2.24
CA CYS A 743 -28.87 -37.92 1.98
C CYS A 743 -30.05 -37.95 0.98
N LYS A 744 -30.33 -39.10 0.38
CA LYS A 744 -31.44 -39.31 -0.58
C LYS A 744 -32.82 -38.85 -0.09
N LYS A 745 -33.05 -38.76 1.23
CA LYS A 745 -34.31 -38.23 1.79
C LYS A 745 -34.46 -36.73 1.56
N HIS A 746 -33.34 -35.99 1.54
CA HIS A 746 -33.32 -34.53 1.47
C HIS A 746 -32.81 -33.99 0.13
N PHE A 747 -32.18 -34.83 -0.68
CA PHE A 747 -31.83 -34.55 -2.07
C PHE A 747 -33.08 -34.68 -2.95
#